data_AF-A0A6P8NU09-F1
#
_entry.id   AF-A0A6P8NU09-F1
#
_cell.length_a   1.000
_cell.length_b   1.000
_cell.length_c   1.000
_cell.angle_alpha   90.00
_cell.angle_beta   90.00
_cell.angle_gamma   90.00
#
_symmetry.space_group_name_H-M   'P 1'
#
loop_
_entity.id
_entity.type
_entity.pdbx_description
1 polymer ?
#
loop_
_entity_poly.entity_id
_entity_poly.type
_entity_poly.pdbx_seq_one_letter_code
_entity_poly.pdbx_strand_id
1 'polypeptide(L)'
;MSSPKTTEYSGNYQRFNDDANISLEQDISHRTCQNDVHRENMSENAVLPSHDSITDHDLHWEMNYHEAAIFLEEGKNNEKFDSHPKHPEDLPAYLLVHNNWYYGLDLLTSLILLALALVEEPAVSLFSIPVWAHGSIELFALIIIGIELALKLRWIGWSTMLKHKRTMLKCITLVIMFLEAMTVLVRQSSHFRVTRALRPIFLVDTKCFGGVRRFIRQILLTLPPILDMLGLLLFFITLYTVLGYYMFSEMNRNFCTLQDSFVSLFVLLTTANFPDVMMPSYSRNKWYAIYFVSYLSTMLYVMMNLMLAVVNETFTAAERDKFKKLFLHKRKACQHAFKLLVSKQNPDKMRFRQFEGLMRYYAPNKNIRDIVLMYQHLNASGSGVLSVEEFLNIYDTIILQWELQYSTVPWYHSTSQPLQILCTGAHAAIRWPYFESLMYITIIANGIAMIIRILQAGDNVHSTILFAASWDTFLFGGIFVTEALIKVLGLGTRRYLSSGWNLFDLGTSIMTLVAACILSLFPTATFFVLFRPLRLLRLFKMKKRYRDVFGTLVILTPLMSSTAVVMLVLYYFFAIIGMELFAGYNMRNCCKNTTVEDFYKYSANESTALGYYYLNTFDNLIASGMTLFELTVVNNWFILMNAYAFTVGMYTRIYFMIFYLVTMIVLTIVVSSFLEAFRFRIHYKKSTSKRDEEKMLHEEVELKWDELQYIVEDFQLLEKLRPSLIVGGTTVFIGSRPRTREVLQRKMYTNEITEWIIEAKQAERQFLSNATHSLEENYREEAISETDHVGLTDNLRQTHRNTSNVV
;
A
#
# COMPACT_ATOMS: atom_id res chain seq x y z
N MET A 1 9.20 34.97 -30.91
CA MET A 1 8.49 34.48 -32.13
C MET A 1 8.89 33.02 -32.32
N SER A 2 8.25 32.13 -31.55
CA SER A 2 8.32 30.67 -31.64
C SER A 2 7.43 30.12 -30.53
N SER A 3 6.26 29.62 -30.91
CA SER A 3 5.23 29.09 -30.03
C SER A 3 5.70 27.84 -29.25
N PRO A 4 5.18 27.59 -28.04
CA PRO A 4 5.26 26.26 -27.44
C PRO A 4 4.15 25.39 -28.04
N LYS A 5 4.53 24.29 -28.70
CA LYS A 5 3.63 23.26 -29.20
C LYS A 5 2.95 22.54 -28.03
N THR A 6 1.67 22.83 -27.82
CA THR A 6 0.70 22.00 -27.12
C THR A 6 0.35 20.80 -28.01
N THR A 7 0.78 19.60 -27.64
CA THR A 7 0.24 18.36 -28.21
C THR A 7 -0.89 17.86 -27.31
N GLU A 8 -2.11 18.32 -27.62
CA GLU A 8 -3.36 17.65 -27.24
C GLU A 8 -3.78 16.79 -28.42
N TYR A 9 -4.04 15.50 -28.16
CA TYR A 9 -4.71 14.62 -29.12
C TYR A 9 -6.16 14.50 -28.68
N SER A 10 -7.07 15.06 -29.49
CA SER A 10 -8.48 14.71 -29.48
C SER A 10 -8.61 13.23 -29.87
N GLY A 11 -9.16 12.42 -28.99
CA GLY A 11 -9.53 11.05 -29.30
C GLY A 11 -10.98 11.02 -29.74
N ASN A 12 -11.25 11.11 -31.04
CA ASN A 12 -12.40 10.42 -31.60
C ASN A 12 -12.23 8.94 -31.22
N TYR A 13 -13.23 8.38 -30.52
CA TYR A 13 -13.26 6.96 -30.18
C TYR A 13 -13.49 6.17 -31.48
N GLN A 14 -12.41 5.76 -32.13
CA GLN A 14 -12.47 4.68 -33.12
C GLN A 14 -12.74 3.38 -32.37
N ARG A 15 -13.82 2.71 -32.77
CA ARG A 15 -14.25 1.44 -32.19
C ARG A 15 -13.30 0.33 -32.63
N PHE A 16 -13.21 -0.72 -31.83
CA PHE A 16 -12.45 -1.96 -32.09
C PHE A 16 -12.65 -2.59 -33.49
N ASN A 17 -13.65 -2.19 -34.27
CA ASN A 17 -14.13 -2.92 -35.45
C ASN A 17 -14.17 -2.13 -36.78
N ASP A 18 -13.70 -0.89 -36.85
CA ASP A 18 -13.70 -0.19 -38.15
C ASP A 18 -12.78 -0.89 -39.18
N ASP A 19 -11.80 -1.70 -38.75
CA ASP A 19 -10.90 -2.46 -39.63
C ASP A 19 -11.34 -3.92 -39.92
N ALA A 20 -12.26 -4.48 -39.14
CA ALA A 20 -12.79 -5.84 -39.38
C ALA A 20 -13.75 -5.87 -40.59
N ASN A 21 -14.47 -4.77 -40.84
CA ASN A 21 -15.32 -4.65 -42.02
C ASN A 21 -14.52 -4.40 -43.32
N ILE A 22 -13.32 -3.82 -43.22
CA ILE A 22 -12.48 -3.52 -44.40
C ILE A 22 -11.76 -4.78 -44.91
N SER A 23 -11.46 -5.75 -44.03
CA SER A 23 -10.80 -7.00 -44.40
C SER A 23 -11.75 -8.06 -44.98
N LEU A 24 -13.06 -7.98 -44.74
CA LEU A 24 -14.04 -8.93 -45.30
C LEU A 24 -14.58 -8.54 -46.70
N GLU A 25 -14.48 -7.27 -47.09
CA GLU A 25 -14.94 -6.79 -48.41
C GLU A 25 -13.96 -7.11 -49.56
N GLN A 26 -12.71 -7.49 -49.27
CA GLN A 26 -11.71 -7.81 -50.30
C GLN A 26 -11.69 -9.29 -50.74
N ASP A 27 -12.30 -10.22 -49.99
CA ASP A 27 -12.22 -11.66 -50.28
C ASP A 27 -13.44 -12.28 -51.00
N ILE A 28 -14.45 -11.49 -51.37
CA ILE A 28 -15.66 -11.99 -52.07
C ILE A 28 -15.53 -11.96 -53.61
N SER A 29 -14.39 -11.50 -54.16
CA SER A 29 -14.25 -11.31 -55.62
C SER A 29 -13.33 -12.30 -56.34
N HIS A 30 -13.10 -13.53 -55.86
CA HIS A 30 -12.50 -14.57 -56.72
C HIS A 30 -12.82 -16.00 -56.24
N ARG A 31 -13.74 -16.69 -56.93
CA ARG A 31 -13.56 -18.05 -57.49
C ARG A 31 -14.90 -18.65 -57.95
N THR A 32 -15.11 -18.61 -59.25
CA THR A 32 -15.99 -19.52 -60.00
C THR A 32 -15.24 -20.81 -60.37
N CYS A 33 -15.99 -21.92 -60.37
CA CYS A 33 -15.87 -23.16 -61.16
C CYS A 33 -15.51 -24.49 -60.46
N GLN A 34 -16.46 -25.44 -60.68
CA GLN A 34 -16.33 -26.86 -61.07
C GLN A 34 -16.50 -28.01 -60.05
N ASN A 35 -17.64 -28.69 -60.20
CA ASN A 35 -18.00 -30.13 -60.17
C ASN A 35 -17.05 -31.16 -59.51
N ASP A 36 -17.59 -32.07 -58.66
CA ASP A 36 -18.02 -33.43 -59.07
C ASP A 36 -18.64 -34.28 -57.92
N VAL A 37 -19.28 -35.38 -58.33
CA VAL A 37 -20.30 -36.21 -57.67
C VAL A 37 -19.74 -37.49 -56.98
N HIS A 38 -20.32 -37.90 -55.83
CA HIS A 38 -20.70 -39.26 -55.35
C HIS A 38 -20.67 -39.36 -53.80
N ARG A 39 -21.78 -39.57 -53.07
CA ARG A 39 -22.54 -40.80 -52.73
C ARG A 39 -21.92 -41.66 -51.60
N GLU A 40 -22.51 -41.65 -50.40
CA GLU A 40 -23.14 -42.81 -49.69
C GLU A 40 -23.24 -42.65 -48.16
N ASN A 41 -24.31 -43.24 -47.62
CA ASN A 41 -24.83 -43.22 -46.25
C ASN A 41 -23.97 -44.04 -45.26
N MET A 42 -23.91 -43.64 -43.98
CA MET A 42 -24.41 -44.46 -42.86
C MET A 42 -24.39 -43.71 -41.53
N SER A 43 -25.46 -43.95 -40.77
CA SER A 43 -25.78 -43.54 -39.40
C SER A 43 -24.75 -43.97 -38.36
N GLU A 44 -24.49 -43.12 -37.36
CA GLU A 44 -24.64 -43.50 -35.93
C GLU A 44 -24.52 -42.28 -35.00
N ASN A 45 -25.32 -42.33 -33.93
CA ASN A 45 -25.60 -41.26 -32.99
C ASN A 45 -24.40 -40.88 -32.12
N ALA A 46 -24.04 -39.60 -32.13
CA ALA A 46 -23.41 -38.93 -31.00
C ALA A 46 -23.95 -37.49 -30.96
N VAL A 47 -24.98 -37.27 -30.13
CA VAL A 47 -25.48 -35.93 -29.81
C VAL A 47 -24.43 -35.24 -28.95
N LEU A 48 -23.49 -34.55 -29.59
CA LEU A 48 -22.77 -33.43 -28.98
C LEU A 48 -23.76 -32.25 -28.89
N PRO A 49 -23.78 -31.48 -27.79
CA PRO A 49 -24.60 -30.29 -27.73
C PRO A 49 -24.13 -29.32 -28.81
N SER A 50 -25.09 -28.87 -29.62
CA SER A 50 -24.91 -27.88 -30.67
C SER A 50 -24.19 -26.66 -30.12
N HIS A 51 -23.06 -26.33 -30.73
CA HIS A 51 -22.49 -24.98 -30.68
C HIS A 51 -23.58 -24.02 -31.15
N ASP A 52 -24.14 -23.24 -30.22
CA ASP A 52 -24.98 -22.10 -30.56
C ASP A 52 -24.17 -21.14 -31.45
N SER A 53 -24.74 -20.81 -32.60
CA SER A 53 -24.22 -19.78 -33.50
C SER A 53 -24.29 -18.42 -32.80
N ILE A 54 -23.18 -18.01 -32.18
CA ILE A 54 -23.02 -16.66 -31.62
C ILE A 54 -23.24 -15.68 -32.77
N THR A 55 -24.29 -14.87 -32.70
CA THR A 55 -24.55 -13.83 -33.71
C THR A 55 -23.50 -12.72 -33.57
N ASP A 56 -23.11 -12.05 -34.67
CA ASP A 56 -22.13 -10.93 -34.63
C ASP A 56 -22.51 -9.84 -33.61
N HIS A 57 -23.81 -9.68 -33.37
CA HIS A 57 -24.34 -8.76 -32.38
C HIS A 57 -24.02 -9.19 -30.94
N ASP A 58 -24.06 -10.48 -30.63
CA ASP A 58 -23.71 -10.99 -29.30
C ASP A 58 -22.20 -10.87 -29.05
N LEU A 59 -21.37 -11.10 -30.08
CA LEU A 59 -19.91 -10.90 -30.00
C LEU A 59 -19.54 -9.43 -29.71
N HIS A 60 -20.24 -8.48 -30.33
CA HIS A 60 -20.07 -7.04 -30.08
C HIS A 60 -20.40 -6.66 -28.63
N TRP A 61 -21.47 -7.21 -28.05
CA TRP A 61 -21.80 -6.95 -26.65
C TRP A 61 -20.80 -7.60 -25.69
N GLU A 62 -20.33 -8.82 -25.97
CA GLU A 62 -19.29 -9.45 -25.16
C GLU A 62 -18.00 -8.63 -25.10
N MET A 63 -17.58 -8.05 -26.23
CA MET A 63 -16.41 -7.18 -26.28
C MET A 63 -16.62 -5.89 -25.48
N ASN A 64 -17.79 -5.26 -25.58
CA ASN A 64 -18.14 -4.08 -24.78
C ASN A 64 -18.16 -4.38 -23.26
N TYR A 65 -18.64 -5.57 -22.87
CA TYR A 65 -18.61 -5.99 -21.46
C TYR A 65 -17.18 -6.15 -20.96
N HIS A 66 -16.30 -6.71 -21.79
CA HIS A 66 -14.89 -6.88 -21.47
C HIS A 66 -14.17 -5.52 -21.35
N GLU A 67 -14.38 -4.61 -22.30
CA GLU A 67 -13.80 -3.26 -22.30
C GLU A 67 -14.29 -2.44 -21.09
N ALA A 68 -15.60 -2.49 -20.80
CA ALA A 68 -16.16 -1.80 -19.64
C ALA A 68 -15.63 -2.36 -18.31
N ALA A 69 -15.37 -3.67 -18.23
CA ALA A 69 -14.71 -4.28 -17.07
C ALA A 69 -13.28 -3.76 -16.90
N ILE A 70 -12.52 -3.63 -17.99
CA ILE A 70 -11.15 -3.07 -17.98
C ILE A 70 -11.16 -1.63 -17.46
N PHE A 71 -12.08 -0.77 -17.91
CA PHE A 71 -12.18 0.61 -17.39
C PHE A 71 -12.39 0.64 -15.87
N LEU A 72 -13.21 -0.24 -15.32
CA LEU A 72 -13.41 -0.34 -13.86
C LEU A 72 -12.16 -0.86 -13.14
N GLU A 73 -11.42 -1.79 -13.75
CA GLU A 73 -10.14 -2.25 -13.19
C GLU A 73 -9.06 -1.16 -13.19
N GLU A 74 -8.92 -0.42 -14.30
CA GLU A 74 -8.02 0.73 -14.43
C GLU A 74 -8.38 1.83 -13.42
N GLY A 75 -9.68 2.10 -13.26
CA GLY A 75 -10.22 3.01 -12.25
C GLY A 75 -9.83 2.63 -10.83
N LYS A 76 -9.97 1.34 -10.49
CA LYS A 76 -9.59 0.78 -9.18
C LYS A 76 -8.08 0.80 -8.94
N ASN A 77 -7.28 0.49 -9.95
CA ASN A 77 -5.82 0.44 -9.87
C ASN A 77 -5.16 1.84 -9.95
N ASN A 78 -5.93 2.88 -10.30
CA ASN A 78 -5.47 4.25 -10.55
C ASN A 78 -4.43 4.27 -11.69
N GLU A 79 -4.82 3.66 -12.81
CA GLU A 79 -4.10 3.67 -14.07
C GLU A 79 -4.68 4.71 -15.01
N LYS A 80 -3.84 5.36 -15.81
CA LYS A 80 -4.31 6.41 -16.71
C LYS A 80 -5.02 5.77 -17.90
N PHE A 81 -6.14 6.36 -18.31
CA PHE A 81 -6.90 5.91 -19.49
C PHE A 81 -6.17 6.15 -20.83
N ASP A 82 -5.04 6.87 -20.84
CA ASP A 82 -4.24 7.11 -22.05
C ASP A 82 -3.65 5.81 -22.63
N SER A 83 -3.40 4.80 -21.78
CA SER A 83 -2.83 3.50 -22.14
C SER A 83 -3.87 2.39 -22.27
N HIS A 84 -5.15 2.76 -22.38
CA HIS A 84 -6.23 1.80 -22.54
C HIS A 84 -6.06 1.00 -23.84
N PRO A 85 -6.21 -0.34 -23.83
CA PRO A 85 -6.10 -1.15 -25.05
C PRO A 85 -7.27 -0.83 -26.00
N LYS A 86 -6.97 -0.21 -27.15
CA LYS A 86 -7.98 0.17 -28.16
C LYS A 86 -8.16 -0.86 -29.27
N HIS A 87 -7.16 -1.72 -29.47
CA HIS A 87 -7.15 -2.73 -30.52
C HIS A 87 -7.11 -4.14 -29.91
N PRO A 88 -7.70 -5.15 -30.59
CA PRO A 88 -7.74 -6.53 -30.09
C PRO A 88 -6.36 -7.18 -29.97
N GLU A 89 -5.38 -6.67 -30.71
CA GLU A 89 -3.99 -7.15 -30.65
C GLU A 89 -3.27 -6.77 -29.34
N ASP A 90 -3.69 -5.69 -28.69
CA ASP A 90 -3.09 -5.19 -27.44
C ASP A 90 -3.68 -5.88 -26.20
N LEU A 91 -4.89 -6.41 -26.32
CA LEU A 91 -5.63 -7.02 -25.22
C LEU A 91 -4.90 -8.22 -24.58
N PRO A 92 -4.31 -9.18 -25.32
CA PRO A 92 -3.56 -10.28 -24.72
C PRO A 92 -2.36 -9.80 -23.89
N ALA A 93 -1.66 -8.76 -24.34
CA ALA A 93 -0.54 -8.19 -23.61
C ALA A 93 -1.01 -7.51 -22.32
N TYR A 94 -2.12 -6.77 -22.38
CA TYR A 94 -2.76 -6.18 -21.20
C TYR A 94 -3.14 -7.26 -20.17
N LEU A 95 -3.86 -8.30 -20.58
CA LEU A 95 -4.33 -9.36 -19.69
C LEU A 95 -3.16 -10.13 -19.05
N LEU A 96 -2.07 -10.35 -19.79
CA LEU A 96 -0.88 -11.03 -19.27
C LEU A 96 -0.18 -10.19 -18.20
N VAL A 97 -0.03 -8.88 -18.41
CA VAL A 97 0.58 -7.95 -17.44
C VAL A 97 -0.29 -7.78 -16.18
N HIS A 98 -1.60 -7.90 -16.33
CA HIS A 98 -2.56 -7.75 -15.22
C HIS A 98 -2.85 -9.03 -14.44
N ASN A 99 -2.17 -10.13 -14.79
CA ASN A 99 -2.31 -11.40 -14.09
C ASN A 99 -1.60 -11.37 -12.72
N ASN A 100 -2.20 -12.06 -11.74
CA ASN A 100 -1.61 -12.26 -10.41
C ASN A 100 -0.24 -12.94 -10.45
N TRP A 101 -0.01 -13.82 -11.43
CA TRP A 101 1.29 -14.48 -11.59
C TRP A 101 2.41 -13.51 -11.98
N TYR A 102 2.12 -12.57 -12.89
CA TYR A 102 3.06 -11.50 -13.25
C TYR A 102 3.42 -10.65 -12.03
N TYR A 103 2.42 -10.26 -11.20
CA TYR A 103 2.68 -9.51 -9.98
C TYR A 103 3.47 -10.31 -8.92
N GLY A 104 3.23 -11.61 -8.81
CA GLY A 104 3.97 -12.49 -7.92
C GLY A 104 5.44 -12.65 -8.34
N LEU A 105 5.70 -12.71 -9.64
CA LEU A 105 7.03 -12.87 -10.22
C LEU A 105 7.89 -11.60 -10.08
N ASP A 106 7.32 -10.41 -10.36
CA ASP A 106 7.98 -9.09 -10.15
C ASP A 106 8.33 -8.88 -8.66
N LEU A 107 7.43 -9.30 -7.76
CA LEU A 107 7.66 -9.26 -6.32
C LEU A 107 8.77 -10.21 -5.88
N LEU A 108 8.72 -11.48 -6.31
CA LEU A 108 9.70 -12.49 -5.93
C LEU A 108 11.10 -12.13 -6.41
N THR A 109 11.24 -11.70 -7.67
CA THR A 109 12.53 -11.30 -8.25
C THR A 109 13.10 -10.06 -7.56
N SER A 110 12.26 -9.07 -7.25
CA SER A 110 12.66 -7.90 -6.47
C SER A 110 13.14 -8.28 -5.07
N LEU A 111 12.44 -9.18 -4.37
CA LEU A 111 12.85 -9.66 -3.04
C LEU A 111 14.18 -10.42 -3.09
N ILE A 112 14.39 -11.28 -4.09
CA ILE A 112 15.65 -11.99 -4.31
C ILE A 112 16.80 -10.99 -4.51
N LEU A 113 16.59 -9.96 -5.34
CA LEU A 113 17.61 -8.93 -5.61
C LEU A 113 18.02 -8.17 -4.33
N LEU A 114 17.06 -7.85 -3.46
CA LEU A 114 17.35 -7.21 -2.17
C LEU A 114 18.06 -8.17 -1.20
N ALA A 115 17.61 -9.42 -1.13
CA ALA A 115 18.18 -10.44 -0.25
C ALA A 115 19.63 -10.78 -0.61
N LEU A 116 20.03 -10.60 -1.87
CA LEU A 116 21.39 -10.82 -2.34
C LEU A 116 22.43 -9.98 -1.59
N ALA A 117 22.03 -8.81 -1.04
CA ALA A 117 22.90 -7.99 -0.20
C ALA A 117 23.27 -8.63 1.16
N LEU A 118 22.63 -9.74 1.57
CA LEU A 118 23.05 -10.52 2.74
C LEU A 118 24.22 -11.46 2.43
N VAL A 119 24.36 -11.83 1.16
CA VAL A 119 25.25 -12.87 0.64
C VAL A 119 26.49 -12.27 -0.01
N GLU A 120 26.33 -11.12 -0.64
CA GLU A 120 27.41 -10.36 -1.29
C GLU A 120 28.38 -9.77 -0.27
N GLU A 121 29.65 -9.63 -0.65
CA GLU A 121 30.63 -8.93 0.16
C GLU A 121 30.22 -7.43 0.34
N PRO A 122 30.22 -6.91 1.58
CA PRO A 122 30.60 -7.58 2.84
C PRO A 122 29.46 -8.46 3.40
N ALA A 123 29.71 -9.77 3.45
CA ALA A 123 28.69 -10.81 3.60
C ALA A 123 28.56 -11.28 5.04
N VAL A 124 27.32 -11.61 5.44
CA VAL A 124 27.09 -12.28 6.72
C VAL A 124 27.86 -13.60 6.71
N SER A 125 28.71 -13.84 7.71
CA SER A 125 29.65 -14.98 7.75
C SER A 125 28.99 -16.35 7.54
N LEU A 126 27.72 -16.51 7.94
CA LEU A 126 26.93 -17.73 7.73
C LEU A 126 26.50 -17.96 6.27
N PHE A 127 26.38 -16.91 5.47
CA PHE A 127 25.77 -16.92 4.13
C PHE A 127 26.73 -16.49 3.00
N SER A 128 28.05 -16.60 3.20
CA SER A 128 29.03 -16.25 2.17
C SER A 128 28.98 -17.23 0.98
N ILE A 129 28.78 -16.69 -0.23
CA ILE A 129 28.70 -17.45 -1.49
C ILE A 129 29.74 -16.90 -2.47
N PRO A 130 30.39 -17.77 -3.30
CA PRO A 130 31.41 -17.33 -4.25
C PRO A 130 30.89 -16.31 -5.28
N VAL A 131 31.81 -15.47 -5.78
CA VAL A 131 31.51 -14.32 -6.65
C VAL A 131 30.71 -14.68 -7.89
N TRP A 132 31.10 -15.74 -8.60
CA TRP A 132 30.40 -16.19 -9.79
C TRP A 132 28.93 -16.58 -9.51
N ALA A 133 28.63 -17.13 -8.32
CA ALA A 133 27.30 -17.63 -8.01
C ALA A 133 26.34 -16.50 -7.67
N HIS A 134 26.71 -15.56 -6.79
CA HIS A 134 25.85 -14.41 -6.52
C HIS A 134 25.73 -13.48 -7.74
N GLY A 135 26.80 -13.28 -8.52
CA GLY A 135 26.75 -12.52 -9.78
C GLY A 135 25.83 -13.14 -10.83
N SER A 136 25.78 -14.48 -10.92
CA SER A 136 24.86 -15.18 -11.82
C SER A 136 23.40 -15.05 -11.40
N ILE A 137 23.12 -15.13 -10.09
CA ILE A 137 21.77 -14.91 -9.54
C ILE A 137 21.31 -13.47 -9.80
N GLU A 138 22.19 -12.48 -9.61
CA GLU A 138 21.91 -11.08 -9.91
C GLU A 138 21.56 -10.88 -11.38
N LEU A 139 22.39 -11.41 -12.29
CA LEU A 139 22.17 -11.30 -13.74
C LEU A 139 20.84 -11.95 -14.15
N PHE A 140 20.54 -13.13 -13.63
CA PHE A 140 19.29 -13.83 -13.90
C PHE A 140 18.07 -13.02 -13.43
N ALA A 141 18.10 -12.47 -12.22
CA ALA A 141 17.03 -11.62 -11.70
C ALA A 141 16.83 -10.35 -12.56
N LEU A 142 17.93 -9.70 -12.99
CA LEU A 142 17.86 -8.52 -13.86
C LEU A 142 17.31 -8.83 -15.25
N ILE A 143 17.64 -10.01 -15.82
CA ILE A 143 17.07 -10.46 -17.10
C ILE A 143 15.55 -10.64 -16.98
N ILE A 144 15.07 -11.25 -15.90
CA ILE A 144 13.63 -11.42 -15.67
C ILE A 144 12.92 -10.06 -15.60
N ILE A 145 13.45 -9.11 -14.83
CA ILE A 145 12.90 -7.75 -14.74
C ILE A 145 12.93 -7.06 -16.13
N GLY A 146 13.96 -7.33 -16.93
CA GLY A 146 14.06 -6.86 -18.32
C GLY A 146 12.94 -7.40 -19.21
N ILE A 147 12.64 -8.70 -19.13
CA ILE A 147 11.53 -9.35 -19.87
C ILE A 147 10.19 -8.75 -19.44
N GLU A 148 9.97 -8.57 -18.14
CA GLU A 148 8.76 -7.94 -17.61
C GLU A 148 8.55 -6.50 -18.12
N LEU A 149 9.64 -5.74 -18.23
CA LEU A 149 9.60 -4.38 -18.78
C LEU A 149 9.28 -4.41 -20.29
N ALA A 150 9.83 -5.38 -21.02
CA ALA A 150 9.55 -5.57 -22.45
C ALA A 150 8.06 -5.91 -22.70
N LEU A 151 7.45 -6.73 -21.85
CA LEU A 151 6.01 -7.02 -21.91
C LEU A 151 5.17 -5.76 -21.65
N LYS A 152 5.55 -4.93 -20.67
CA LYS A 152 4.91 -3.63 -20.43
C LYS A 152 5.09 -2.66 -21.59
N LEU A 153 6.26 -2.67 -22.23
CA LEU A 153 6.54 -1.83 -23.40
C LEU A 153 5.65 -2.22 -24.59
N ARG A 154 5.38 -3.51 -24.78
CA ARG A 154 4.48 -4.00 -25.84
C ARG A 154 3.05 -3.47 -25.69
N TRP A 155 2.51 -3.46 -24.46
CA TRP A 155 1.17 -2.93 -24.19
C TRP A 155 1.12 -1.38 -24.23
N ILE A 156 2.03 -0.71 -23.52
CA ILE A 156 1.94 0.75 -23.32
C ILE A 156 2.38 1.53 -24.57
N GLY A 157 3.32 0.97 -25.35
CA GLY A 157 3.98 1.64 -26.46
C GLY A 157 5.21 2.44 -26.05
N TRP A 158 6.10 2.74 -27.00
CA TRP A 158 7.41 3.35 -26.74
C TRP A 158 7.33 4.84 -26.34
N SER A 159 6.45 5.60 -26.99
CA SER A 159 6.34 7.06 -26.81
C SER A 159 5.82 7.44 -25.42
N THR A 160 4.87 6.67 -24.90
CA THR A 160 4.25 6.79 -23.58
C THR A 160 5.17 6.27 -22.47
N MET A 161 5.88 5.16 -22.70
CA MET A 161 6.90 4.62 -21.78
C MET A 161 8.03 5.63 -21.49
N LEU A 162 8.59 6.26 -22.53
CA LEU A 162 9.68 7.23 -22.39
C LEU A 162 9.23 8.51 -21.68
N LYS A 163 7.97 8.92 -21.83
CA LYS A 163 7.40 10.07 -21.10
C LYS A 163 7.18 9.77 -19.62
N HIS A 164 7.01 8.50 -19.26
CA HIS A 164 6.70 8.11 -17.89
C HIS A 164 7.97 8.03 -17.02
N LYS A 165 8.22 9.09 -16.23
CA LYS A 165 9.43 9.27 -15.40
C LYS A 165 9.83 8.06 -14.54
N ARG A 166 8.86 7.31 -13.99
CA ARG A 166 9.13 6.18 -13.09
C ARG A 166 9.72 4.98 -13.84
N THR A 167 9.13 4.61 -14.96
CA THR A 167 9.61 3.49 -15.77
C THR A 167 10.92 3.83 -16.45
N MET A 168 11.14 5.11 -16.80
CA MET A 168 12.45 5.59 -17.23
C MET A 168 13.52 5.43 -16.15
N LEU A 169 13.23 5.82 -14.91
CA LEU A 169 14.16 5.60 -13.80
C LEU A 169 14.48 4.11 -13.63
N LYS A 170 13.46 3.23 -13.66
CA LYS A 170 13.62 1.76 -13.58
C LYS A 170 14.50 1.22 -14.72
N CYS A 171 14.31 1.73 -15.94
CA CYS A 171 15.09 1.34 -17.11
C CYS A 171 16.55 1.76 -16.99
N ILE A 172 16.80 3.01 -16.60
CA ILE A 172 18.17 3.53 -16.38
C ILE A 172 18.89 2.71 -15.29
N THR A 173 18.23 2.44 -14.16
CA THR A 173 18.83 1.64 -13.09
C THR A 173 19.08 0.20 -13.51
N LEU A 174 18.18 -0.40 -14.29
CA LEU A 174 18.34 -1.75 -14.82
C LEU A 174 19.56 -1.85 -15.74
N VAL A 175 19.76 -0.88 -16.64
CA VAL A 175 20.92 -0.85 -17.54
C VAL A 175 22.22 -0.71 -16.75
N ILE A 176 22.29 0.23 -15.80
CA ILE A 176 23.48 0.44 -14.96
C ILE A 176 23.82 -0.84 -14.18
N MET A 177 22.83 -1.45 -13.52
CA MET A 177 23.03 -2.66 -12.74
C MET A 177 23.38 -3.88 -13.59
N PHE A 178 22.80 -4.01 -14.78
CA PHE A 178 23.12 -5.10 -15.69
C PHE A 178 24.58 -5.03 -16.16
N LEU A 179 25.04 -3.84 -16.55
CA LEU A 179 26.44 -3.61 -16.92
C LEU A 179 27.37 -3.93 -15.75
N GLU A 180 27.03 -3.48 -14.54
CA GLU A 180 27.84 -3.74 -13.36
C GLU A 180 27.91 -5.22 -13.01
N ALA A 181 26.77 -5.93 -12.98
CA ALA A 181 26.71 -7.37 -12.73
C ALA A 181 27.57 -8.15 -13.75
N MET A 182 27.53 -7.74 -15.03
CA MET A 182 28.38 -8.29 -16.08
C MET A 182 29.87 -8.04 -15.78
N THR A 183 30.24 -6.82 -15.38
CA THR A 183 31.64 -6.51 -15.03
C THR A 183 32.14 -7.33 -13.84
N VAL A 184 31.31 -7.55 -12.81
CA VAL A 184 31.67 -8.38 -11.65
C VAL A 184 31.89 -9.83 -12.06
N LEU A 185 31.02 -10.36 -12.93
CA LEU A 185 31.14 -11.72 -13.43
C LEU A 185 32.42 -11.92 -14.27
N VAL A 186 32.79 -10.93 -15.09
CA VAL A 186 34.02 -10.99 -15.90
C VAL A 186 35.27 -10.85 -15.02
N ARG A 187 35.27 -9.93 -14.05
CA ARG A 187 36.44 -9.63 -13.21
C ARG A 187 36.63 -10.60 -12.05
N GLN A 188 35.62 -11.41 -11.72
CA GLN A 188 35.58 -12.35 -10.59
C GLN A 188 35.97 -11.72 -9.24
N SER A 189 35.77 -10.39 -9.11
CA SER A 189 36.12 -9.62 -7.92
C SER A 189 35.17 -8.45 -7.74
N SER A 190 34.71 -8.26 -6.50
CA SER A 190 33.87 -7.13 -6.09
C SER A 190 34.64 -5.81 -6.21
N HIS A 191 34.03 -4.77 -6.79
CA HIS A 191 34.52 -3.39 -6.67
C HIS A 191 33.65 -2.62 -5.67
N PHE A 192 33.85 -1.31 -5.57
CA PHE A 192 32.98 -0.42 -4.82
C PHE A 192 31.60 -0.31 -5.50
N ARG A 193 30.56 -0.94 -4.92
CA ARG A 193 29.26 -1.17 -5.57
C ARG A 193 28.11 -0.38 -4.95
N VAL A 194 28.18 0.96 -5.01
CA VAL A 194 27.14 1.84 -4.45
C VAL A 194 25.80 1.73 -5.17
N THR A 195 25.77 1.29 -6.43
CA THR A 195 24.53 1.12 -7.21
C THR A 195 23.56 0.13 -6.59
N ARG A 196 24.04 -0.80 -5.76
CA ARG A 196 23.24 -1.72 -4.94
C ARG A 196 22.20 -0.97 -4.10
N ALA A 197 22.49 0.25 -3.67
CA ALA A 197 21.58 1.09 -2.89
C ALA A 197 20.29 1.44 -3.65
N LEU A 198 20.29 1.35 -5.00
CA LEU A 198 19.14 1.62 -5.86
C LEU A 198 18.21 0.41 -6.05
N ARG A 199 18.61 -0.81 -5.63
CA ARG A 199 17.80 -2.04 -5.73
C ARG A 199 16.37 -1.92 -5.18
N PRO A 200 16.10 -1.20 -4.06
CA PRO A 200 14.73 -1.03 -3.55
C PRO A 200 13.75 -0.38 -4.53
N ILE A 201 14.22 0.31 -5.57
CA ILE A 201 13.36 0.88 -6.62
C ILE A 201 12.54 -0.21 -7.31
N PHE A 202 13.10 -1.39 -7.55
CA PHE A 202 12.39 -2.51 -8.15
C PHE A 202 11.23 -2.97 -7.25
N LEU A 203 11.49 -3.13 -5.94
CA LEU A 203 10.48 -3.49 -4.95
C LEU A 203 9.34 -2.46 -4.86
N VAL A 204 9.68 -1.17 -4.85
CA VAL A 204 8.71 -0.06 -4.74
C VAL A 204 7.85 0.06 -6.00
N ASP A 205 8.33 -0.37 -7.17
CA ASP A 205 7.56 -0.32 -8.42
C ASP A 205 6.49 -1.42 -8.51
N THR A 206 6.63 -2.52 -7.76
CA THR A 206 5.67 -3.64 -7.73
C THR A 206 4.25 -3.21 -7.36
N LYS A 207 3.24 -3.99 -7.79
CA LYS A 207 1.83 -3.70 -7.46
C LYS A 207 1.53 -3.83 -5.96
N CYS A 208 2.06 -4.87 -5.31
CA CYS A 208 1.85 -5.15 -3.88
C CYS A 208 2.30 -3.99 -2.98
N PHE A 209 3.44 -3.36 -3.31
CA PHE A 209 3.97 -2.21 -2.57
C PHE A 209 3.45 -0.86 -3.08
N GLY A 210 2.30 -0.83 -3.75
CA GLY A 210 1.64 0.41 -4.19
C GLY A 210 1.36 1.39 -3.04
N GLY A 211 1.10 0.90 -1.82
CA GLY A 211 0.97 1.73 -0.61
C GLY A 211 2.26 2.44 -0.21
N VAL A 212 3.38 1.70 -0.18
CA VAL A 212 4.73 2.21 0.10
C VAL A 212 5.13 3.27 -0.94
N ARG A 213 4.95 2.96 -2.22
CA ARG A 213 5.22 3.90 -3.33
C ARG A 213 4.46 5.21 -3.18
N ARG A 214 3.17 5.11 -2.84
CA ARG A 214 2.30 6.26 -2.60
C ARG A 214 2.79 7.09 -1.41
N PHE A 215 3.34 6.47 -0.37
CA PHE A 215 3.88 7.14 0.80
C PHE A 215 5.23 7.82 0.51
N ILE A 216 6.15 7.15 -0.18
CA ILE A 216 7.43 7.75 -0.61
C ILE A 216 7.19 8.99 -1.46
N ARG A 217 6.25 8.92 -2.41
CA ARG A 217 5.87 10.09 -3.22
C ARG A 217 5.36 11.24 -2.36
N GLN A 218 4.56 10.94 -1.33
CA GLN A 218 4.06 11.97 -0.42
C GLN A 218 5.20 12.65 0.33
N ILE A 219 6.16 11.88 0.88
CA ILE A 219 7.35 12.43 1.53
C ILE A 219 8.12 13.37 0.60
N LEU A 220 8.37 12.94 -0.65
CA LEU A 220 9.09 13.74 -1.63
C LEU A 220 8.33 15.00 -2.06
N LEU A 221 6.99 14.93 -2.11
CA LEU A 221 6.15 16.09 -2.43
C LEU A 221 6.08 17.10 -1.28
N THR A 222 6.16 16.64 -0.02
CA THR A 222 6.21 17.53 1.15
C THR A 222 7.59 18.10 1.43
N LEU A 223 8.64 17.61 0.75
CA LEU A 223 10.02 18.00 0.99
C LEU A 223 10.32 19.50 0.73
N PRO A 224 9.81 20.17 -0.33
CA PRO A 224 10.24 21.54 -0.64
C PRO A 224 9.97 22.56 0.49
N PRO A 225 8.75 22.67 1.08
CA PRO A 225 8.53 23.57 2.22
C PRO A 225 9.39 23.22 3.45
N ILE A 226 9.73 21.95 3.63
CA ILE A 226 10.59 21.49 4.72
C ILE A 226 12.03 21.95 4.50
N LEU A 227 12.51 21.94 3.25
CA LEU A 227 13.85 22.43 2.91
C LEU A 227 14.00 23.93 3.18
N ASP A 228 12.95 24.72 2.94
CA ASP A 228 12.95 26.16 3.27
C ASP A 228 13.12 26.39 4.79
N MET A 229 12.37 25.63 5.59
CA MET A 229 12.47 25.67 7.05
C MET A 229 13.80 25.14 7.58
N LEU A 230 14.34 24.09 6.95
CA LEU A 230 15.67 23.56 7.26
C LEU A 230 16.76 24.59 6.94
N GLY A 231 16.62 25.35 5.85
CA GLY A 231 17.50 26.47 5.51
C GLY A 231 17.51 27.52 6.62
N LEU A 232 16.33 27.90 7.14
CA LEU A 232 16.20 28.82 8.27
C LEU A 232 16.86 28.27 9.55
N LEU A 233 16.68 26.98 9.84
CA LEU A 233 17.29 26.31 10.99
C LEU A 233 18.82 26.33 10.90
N LEU A 234 19.37 25.93 9.75
CA LEU A 234 20.81 25.92 9.51
C LEU A 234 21.41 27.33 9.60
N PHE A 235 20.70 28.34 9.11
CA PHE A 235 21.11 29.74 9.25
C PHE A 235 21.29 30.13 10.73
N PHE A 236 20.29 29.86 11.59
CA PHE A 236 20.44 30.18 13.01
C PHE A 236 21.50 29.34 13.73
N ILE A 237 21.69 28.08 13.35
CA ILE A 237 22.80 27.25 13.87
C ILE A 237 24.14 27.91 13.53
N THR A 238 24.31 28.39 12.30
CA THR A 238 25.56 29.08 11.91
C THR A 238 25.77 30.38 12.69
N LEU A 239 24.71 31.16 12.95
CA LEU A 239 24.80 32.36 13.80
C LEU A 239 25.30 32.02 15.21
N TYR A 240 24.69 31.02 15.85
CA TYR A 240 25.10 30.57 17.17
C TYR A 240 26.49 29.93 17.18
N THR A 241 26.90 29.30 16.08
CA THR A 241 28.25 28.74 15.90
C THR A 241 29.30 29.82 15.95
N VAL A 242 29.11 30.90 15.19
CA VAL A 242 30.03 32.05 15.19
C VAL A 242 30.09 32.68 16.58
N LEU A 243 28.94 32.90 17.22
CA LEU A 243 28.88 33.45 18.58
C LEU A 243 29.59 32.54 19.60
N GLY A 244 29.33 31.23 19.55
CA GLY A 244 29.91 30.24 20.46
C GLY A 244 31.42 30.13 20.31
N TYR A 245 31.93 30.18 19.07
CA TYR A 245 33.36 30.19 18.79
C TYR A 245 34.05 31.39 19.45
N TYR A 246 33.52 32.60 19.26
CA TYR A 246 34.09 33.81 19.88
C TYR A 246 33.99 33.81 21.41
N MET A 247 32.94 33.23 21.99
CA MET A 247 32.75 33.21 23.43
C MET A 247 33.55 32.11 24.15
N PHE A 248 33.77 30.96 23.52
CA PHE A 248 34.22 29.74 24.21
C PHE A 248 35.46 29.05 23.64
N SER A 249 36.04 29.54 22.53
CA SER A 249 37.17 28.87 21.86
C SER A 249 38.36 28.57 22.77
N GLU A 250 38.69 29.47 23.72
CA GLU A 250 39.79 29.28 24.67
C GLU A 250 39.42 28.41 25.88
N MET A 251 38.13 28.29 26.18
CA MET A 251 37.64 27.73 27.45
C MET A 251 37.11 26.30 27.31
N ASN A 252 36.58 25.95 26.13
CA ASN A 252 35.84 24.73 25.90
C ASN A 252 36.36 24.02 24.63
N ARG A 253 36.80 22.77 24.80
CA ARG A 253 37.34 21.94 23.70
C ARG A 253 36.34 21.77 22.55
N ASN A 254 35.04 21.80 22.85
CA ASN A 254 33.98 21.62 21.87
C ASN A 254 33.83 22.84 20.92
N PHE A 255 34.42 23.99 21.28
CA PHE A 255 34.35 25.23 20.52
C PHE A 255 35.72 25.70 19.98
N CYS A 256 36.75 24.84 20.00
CA CYS A 256 38.10 25.21 19.57
C CYS A 256 38.19 25.63 18.10
N THR A 257 37.39 25.02 17.22
CA THR A 257 37.32 25.38 15.80
C THR A 257 35.89 25.72 15.42
N LEU A 258 35.72 26.48 14.35
CA LEU A 258 34.40 26.79 13.81
C LEU A 258 33.65 25.51 13.39
N GLN A 259 34.37 24.50 12.87
CA GLN A 259 33.80 23.21 12.51
C GLN A 259 33.34 22.42 13.75
N ASP A 260 34.16 22.34 14.80
CA ASP A 260 33.78 21.61 16.02
C ASP A 260 32.66 22.31 16.78
N SER A 261 32.64 23.65 16.74
CA SER A 261 31.53 24.47 17.25
C SER A 261 30.23 24.14 16.51
N PHE A 262 30.27 24.08 15.17
CA PHE A 262 29.10 23.74 14.35
C PHE A 262 28.59 22.34 14.65
N VAL A 263 29.49 21.35 14.68
CA VAL A 263 29.15 19.95 14.96
C VAL A 263 28.57 19.82 16.37
N SER A 264 29.18 20.48 17.36
CA SER A 264 28.74 20.41 18.76
C SER A 264 27.37 21.05 18.96
N LEU A 265 27.07 22.17 18.29
CA LEU A 265 25.73 22.78 18.27
C LEU A 265 24.72 21.95 17.48
N PHE A 266 25.12 21.35 16.36
CA PHE A 266 24.26 20.44 15.61
C PHE A 266 23.86 19.21 16.46
N VAL A 267 24.77 18.67 17.26
CA VAL A 267 24.45 17.60 18.23
C VAL A 267 23.59 18.14 19.38
N LEU A 268 23.81 19.38 19.83
CA LEU A 268 23.01 20.02 20.87
C LEU A 268 21.57 20.29 20.42
N LEU A 269 21.32 20.54 19.13
CA LEU A 269 19.97 20.61 18.56
C LEU A 269 19.15 19.36 18.90
N THR A 270 19.81 18.20 18.91
CA THR A 270 19.18 16.91 19.22
C THR A 270 19.19 16.58 20.71
N THR A 271 19.74 17.48 21.55
CA THR A 271 19.93 17.31 23.00
C THR A 271 20.79 16.11 23.42
N ALA A 272 21.53 15.49 22.48
CA ALA A 272 22.26 14.24 22.76
C ALA A 272 23.52 14.44 23.61
N ASN A 273 24.10 15.65 23.61
CA ASN A 273 25.32 15.99 24.36
C ASN A 273 25.06 17.04 25.46
N PHE A 274 23.80 17.25 25.85
CA PHE A 274 23.45 18.09 27.01
C PHE A 274 23.33 17.19 28.24
N PRO A 275 23.98 17.51 29.38
CA PRO A 275 24.60 18.80 29.75
C PRO A 275 26.09 18.94 29.39
N ASP A 276 26.75 17.90 28.91
CA ASP A 276 28.22 17.80 28.79
C ASP A 276 28.87 18.93 27.98
N VAL A 277 28.23 19.38 26.89
CA VAL A 277 28.75 20.48 26.05
C VAL A 277 28.85 21.81 26.79
N MET A 278 27.98 22.03 27.79
CA MET A 278 27.88 23.27 28.56
C MET A 278 28.83 23.28 29.77
N MET A 279 29.07 22.12 30.39
CA MET A 279 29.74 22.01 31.69
C MET A 279 31.11 22.72 31.77
N PRO A 280 32.02 22.62 30.78
CA PRO A 280 33.30 23.32 30.83
C PRO A 280 33.14 24.84 30.94
N SER A 281 32.25 25.43 30.12
CA SER A 281 31.93 26.86 30.16
C SER A 281 31.22 27.24 31.46
N TYR A 282 30.24 26.44 31.90
CA TYR A 282 29.46 26.69 33.11
C TYR A 282 30.30 26.67 34.40
N SER A 283 31.31 25.79 34.46
CA SER A 283 32.23 25.71 35.59
C SER A 283 33.05 27.00 35.78
N ARG A 284 33.30 27.74 34.69
CA ARG A 284 34.04 29.01 34.72
C ARG A 284 33.16 30.17 35.13
N ASN A 285 31.98 30.28 34.55
CA ASN A 285 30.99 31.28 34.94
C ASN A 285 29.57 30.74 34.70
N LYS A 286 28.76 30.80 35.75
CA LYS A 286 27.37 30.32 35.72
C LYS A 286 26.52 31.07 34.69
N TRP A 287 26.85 32.33 34.38
CA TRP A 287 26.13 33.14 33.39
C TRP A 287 26.22 32.60 31.96
N TYR A 288 27.24 31.79 31.62
CA TYR A 288 27.32 31.16 30.30
C TYR A 288 26.21 30.15 30.04
N ALA A 289 25.48 29.70 31.07
CA ALA A 289 24.26 28.91 30.89
C ALA A 289 23.23 29.64 30.02
N ILE A 290 23.17 30.99 30.06
CA ILE A 290 22.21 31.77 29.26
C ILE A 290 22.36 31.47 27.77
N TYR A 291 23.59 31.32 27.26
CA TYR A 291 23.83 31.01 25.85
C TYR A 291 23.22 29.65 25.44
N PHE A 292 23.44 28.60 26.24
CA PHE A 292 22.93 27.27 25.95
C PHE A 292 21.41 27.19 26.13
N VAL A 293 20.87 27.87 27.15
CA VAL A 293 19.43 27.97 27.38
C VAL A 293 18.74 28.76 26.27
N SER A 294 19.33 29.86 25.78
CA SER A 294 18.77 30.63 24.67
C SER A 294 18.82 29.84 23.36
N TYR A 295 19.89 29.08 23.14
CA TYR A 295 20.01 28.18 22.00
C TYR A 295 18.93 27.11 22.02
N LEU A 296 18.77 26.37 23.13
CA LEU A 296 17.74 25.32 23.25
C LEU A 296 16.32 25.90 23.16
N SER A 297 16.06 27.04 23.80
CA SER A 297 14.76 27.71 23.69
C SER A 297 14.41 28.06 22.24
N THR A 298 15.35 28.68 21.53
CA THR A 298 15.10 29.14 20.15
C THR A 298 15.11 27.98 19.16
N MET A 299 16.12 27.12 19.19
CA MET A 299 16.32 26.08 18.17
C MET A 299 15.44 24.86 18.41
N LEU A 300 15.45 24.31 19.63
CA LEU A 300 14.70 23.09 19.93
C LEU A 300 13.20 23.39 20.13
N TYR A 301 12.84 24.32 21.01
CA TYR A 301 11.42 24.50 21.35
C TYR A 301 10.64 25.34 20.34
N VAL A 302 11.26 26.33 19.70
CA VAL A 302 10.59 27.14 18.67
C VAL A 302 10.81 26.54 17.28
N MET A 303 12.05 26.47 16.78
CA MET A 303 12.29 26.11 15.37
C MET A 303 11.94 24.65 15.04
N MET A 304 12.36 23.67 15.84
CA MET A 304 12.06 22.25 15.54
C MET A 304 10.56 21.94 15.63
N ASN A 305 9.84 22.53 16.59
CA ASN A 305 8.39 22.34 16.70
C ASN A 305 7.62 23.08 15.59
N LEU A 306 8.10 24.25 15.16
CA LEU A 306 7.53 24.95 14.01
C LEU A 306 7.71 24.13 12.73
N MET A 307 8.89 23.55 12.53
CA MET A 307 9.14 22.62 11.41
C MET A 307 8.18 21.43 11.46
N LEU A 308 7.99 20.80 12.63
CA LEU A 308 7.02 19.70 12.79
C LEU A 308 5.59 20.12 12.42
N ALA A 309 5.19 21.35 12.77
CA ALA A 309 3.87 21.88 12.41
C ALA A 309 3.70 22.06 10.89
N VAL A 310 4.69 22.66 10.22
CA VAL A 310 4.69 22.83 8.75
C VAL A 310 4.65 21.48 8.03
N VAL A 311 5.44 20.50 8.50
CA VAL A 311 5.43 19.12 7.98
C VAL A 311 4.02 18.52 8.09
N ASN A 312 3.38 18.67 9.25
CA ASN A 312 2.06 18.08 9.50
C ASN A 312 0.97 18.73 8.64
N GLU A 313 0.97 20.06 8.49
CA GLU A 313 -0.01 20.77 7.65
C GLU A 313 0.12 20.40 6.17
N THR A 314 1.35 20.46 5.64
CA THR A 314 1.64 20.12 4.23
C THR A 314 1.33 18.65 3.93
N PHE A 315 1.62 17.74 4.86
CA PHE A 315 1.29 16.33 4.73
C PHE A 315 -0.22 16.08 4.69
N THR A 316 -0.98 16.65 5.62
CA THR A 316 -2.45 16.49 5.69
C THR A 316 -3.13 17.07 4.44
N ALA A 317 -2.69 18.24 3.97
CA ALA A 317 -3.19 18.83 2.73
C ALA A 317 -2.92 17.91 1.51
N ALA A 318 -1.71 17.36 1.41
CA ALA A 318 -1.36 16.44 0.34
C ALA A 318 -2.14 15.11 0.41
N GLU A 319 -2.49 14.60 1.59
CA GLU A 319 -3.34 13.41 1.74
C GLU A 319 -4.78 13.68 1.27
N ARG A 320 -5.35 14.84 1.63
CA ARG A 320 -6.68 15.26 1.18
C ARG A 320 -6.75 15.37 -0.34
N ASP A 321 -5.81 16.08 -0.96
CA ASP A 321 -5.81 16.29 -2.43
C ASP A 321 -5.65 14.98 -3.20
N LYS A 322 -4.86 14.05 -2.65
CA LYS A 322 -4.70 12.71 -3.21
C LYS A 322 -6.00 11.91 -3.11
N PHE A 323 -6.70 11.98 -1.98
CA PHE A 323 -8.01 11.33 -1.83
C PHE A 323 -9.02 11.88 -2.84
N LYS A 324 -9.10 13.21 -2.98
CA LYS A 324 -9.92 13.88 -4.02
C LYS A 324 -9.61 13.34 -5.42
N LYS A 325 -8.34 13.31 -5.82
CA LYS A 325 -7.90 12.82 -7.14
C LYS A 325 -8.27 11.35 -7.37
N LEU A 326 -8.03 10.48 -6.37
CA LEU A 326 -8.38 9.05 -6.46
C LEU A 326 -9.90 8.82 -6.58
N PHE A 327 -10.68 9.59 -5.82
CA PHE A 327 -12.14 9.52 -5.86
C PHE A 327 -12.67 9.93 -7.24
N LEU A 328 -12.21 11.08 -7.76
CA LEU A 328 -12.61 11.56 -9.08
C LEU A 328 -12.15 10.63 -10.22
N HIS A 329 -10.98 10.01 -10.09
CA HIS A 329 -10.49 9.04 -11.06
C HIS A 329 -11.40 7.80 -11.18
N LYS A 330 -11.80 7.22 -10.03
CA LYS A 330 -12.77 6.11 -10.00
C LYS A 330 -14.09 6.51 -10.64
N ARG A 331 -14.58 7.73 -10.35
CA ARG A 331 -15.81 8.25 -10.93
C ARG A 331 -15.75 8.34 -12.44
N LYS A 332 -14.63 8.82 -13.00
CA LYS A 332 -14.41 8.88 -14.46
C LYS A 332 -14.42 7.49 -15.11
N ALA A 333 -13.75 6.51 -14.50
CA ALA A 333 -13.80 5.12 -14.97
C ALA A 333 -15.25 4.58 -15.05
N CYS A 334 -16.07 4.83 -14.02
CA CYS A 334 -17.48 4.45 -14.06
C CYS A 334 -18.25 5.14 -15.19
N GLN A 335 -17.97 6.41 -15.47
CA GLN A 335 -18.62 7.14 -16.57
C GLN A 335 -18.22 6.56 -17.94
N HIS A 336 -16.96 6.18 -18.14
CA HIS A 336 -16.52 5.51 -19.38
C HIS A 336 -17.16 4.13 -19.54
N ALA A 337 -17.14 3.31 -18.48
CA ALA A 337 -17.79 2.01 -18.49
C ALA A 337 -19.30 2.11 -18.77
N PHE A 338 -20.00 3.06 -18.12
CA PHE A 338 -21.44 3.25 -18.34
C PHE A 338 -21.76 3.62 -19.79
N LYS A 339 -20.96 4.49 -20.42
CA LYS A 339 -21.15 4.88 -21.83
C LYS A 339 -21.03 3.69 -22.80
N LEU A 340 -20.18 2.71 -22.50
CA LEU A 340 -20.01 1.50 -23.33
C LEU A 340 -21.15 0.49 -23.16
N LEU A 341 -21.73 0.44 -21.96
CA LEU A 341 -22.77 -0.53 -21.60
C LEU A 341 -24.18 -0.10 -22.00
N VAL A 342 -24.33 1.10 -22.55
CA VAL A 342 -25.63 1.68 -22.87
C VAL A 342 -25.83 1.79 -24.38
N SER A 343 -27.03 1.42 -24.83
CA SER A 343 -27.41 1.54 -26.24
C SER A 343 -27.55 2.99 -26.68
N LYS A 344 -27.22 3.31 -27.94
CA LYS A 344 -27.42 4.65 -28.54
C LYS A 344 -28.87 5.17 -28.42
N GLN A 345 -29.84 4.28 -28.33
CA GLN A 345 -31.27 4.63 -28.24
C GLN A 345 -31.69 5.11 -26.84
N ASN A 346 -30.98 4.71 -25.78
CA ASN A 346 -31.33 5.03 -24.39
C ASN A 346 -30.07 5.37 -23.57
N PRO A 347 -29.41 6.52 -23.81
CA PRO A 347 -28.07 6.84 -23.28
C PRO A 347 -27.98 6.90 -21.74
N ASP A 348 -29.11 7.02 -21.03
CA ASP A 348 -29.15 7.22 -19.59
C ASP A 348 -29.61 5.99 -18.78
N LYS A 349 -29.91 4.87 -19.45
CA LYS A 349 -30.52 3.69 -18.81
C LYS A 349 -29.77 2.40 -19.12
N MET A 350 -29.33 1.71 -18.07
CA MET A 350 -28.74 0.36 -18.15
C MET A 350 -29.74 -0.69 -17.62
N ARG A 351 -29.94 -1.81 -18.35
CA ARG A 351 -30.78 -2.93 -17.89
C ARG A 351 -29.93 -4.01 -17.20
N PHE A 352 -30.59 -4.96 -16.55
CA PHE A 352 -29.95 -6.05 -15.84
C PHE A 352 -29.04 -6.90 -16.74
N ARG A 353 -29.45 -7.21 -17.99
CA ARG A 353 -28.64 -8.00 -18.93
C ARG A 353 -27.25 -7.40 -19.18
N GLN A 354 -27.14 -6.07 -19.33
CA GLN A 354 -25.83 -5.43 -19.52
C GLN A 354 -25.01 -5.43 -18.22
N PHE A 355 -25.66 -5.27 -17.07
CA PHE A 355 -25.00 -5.33 -15.77
C PHE A 355 -24.45 -6.74 -15.48
N GLU A 356 -25.22 -7.79 -15.79
CA GLU A 356 -24.77 -9.18 -15.68
C GLU A 356 -23.55 -9.45 -16.58
N GLY A 357 -23.61 -9.02 -17.84
CA GLY A 357 -22.51 -9.15 -18.79
C GLY A 357 -21.21 -8.51 -18.30
N LEU A 358 -21.29 -7.28 -17.76
CA LEU A 358 -20.17 -6.60 -17.11
C LEU A 358 -19.61 -7.41 -15.93
N MET A 359 -20.49 -7.88 -15.04
CA MET A 359 -20.10 -8.55 -13.82
C MET A 359 -19.44 -9.91 -14.06
N ARG A 360 -19.77 -10.58 -15.18
CA ARG A 360 -19.11 -11.82 -15.61
C ARG A 360 -17.60 -11.65 -15.81
N TYR A 361 -17.18 -10.50 -16.35
CA TYR A 361 -15.76 -10.19 -16.57
C TYR A 361 -15.11 -9.49 -15.38
N TYR A 362 -15.79 -8.48 -14.80
CA TYR A 362 -15.21 -7.68 -13.73
C TYR A 362 -15.16 -8.41 -12.37
N ALA A 363 -16.10 -9.31 -12.09
CA ALA A 363 -16.19 -10.04 -10.82
C ALA A 363 -16.61 -11.52 -11.01
N PRO A 364 -15.78 -12.34 -11.67
CA PRO A 364 -16.13 -13.73 -12.04
C PRO A 364 -16.41 -14.65 -10.84
N ASN A 365 -15.88 -14.30 -9.66
CA ASN A 365 -16.05 -15.10 -8.43
C ASN A 365 -17.39 -14.86 -7.72
N LYS A 366 -18.23 -13.92 -8.20
CA LYS A 366 -19.52 -13.60 -7.58
C LYS A 366 -20.62 -14.49 -8.17
N ASN A 367 -21.48 -15.02 -7.30
CA ASN A 367 -22.64 -15.79 -7.73
C ASN A 367 -23.70 -14.88 -8.37
N ILE A 368 -24.52 -15.42 -9.28
CA ILE A 368 -25.62 -14.70 -9.93
C ILE A 368 -26.56 -14.05 -8.90
N ARG A 369 -26.86 -14.74 -7.79
CA ARG A 369 -27.64 -14.19 -6.67
C ARG A 369 -27.05 -12.90 -6.13
N ASP A 370 -25.74 -12.88 -5.93
CA ASP A 370 -25.04 -11.72 -5.39
C ASP A 370 -25.03 -10.56 -6.41
N ILE A 371 -24.97 -10.87 -7.70
CA ILE A 371 -25.09 -9.89 -8.80
C ILE A 371 -26.49 -9.26 -8.82
N VAL A 372 -27.55 -10.07 -8.68
CA VAL A 372 -28.94 -9.57 -8.59
C VAL A 372 -29.11 -8.66 -7.37
N LEU A 373 -28.60 -9.08 -6.21
CA LEU A 373 -28.63 -8.28 -4.97
C LEU A 373 -27.90 -6.95 -5.13
N MET A 374 -26.75 -6.95 -5.80
CA MET A 374 -26.02 -5.72 -6.11
C MET A 374 -26.81 -4.80 -7.04
N TYR A 375 -27.43 -5.35 -8.09
CA TYR A 375 -28.25 -4.58 -9.03
C TYR A 375 -29.44 -3.92 -8.31
N GLN A 376 -30.15 -4.68 -7.48
CA GLN A 376 -31.29 -4.17 -6.73
C GLN A 376 -30.87 -3.11 -5.70
N HIS A 377 -29.71 -3.29 -5.06
CA HIS A 377 -29.16 -2.31 -4.14
C HIS A 377 -28.75 -1.00 -4.85
N LEU A 378 -28.22 -1.09 -6.08
CA LEU A 378 -27.90 0.09 -6.89
C LEU A 378 -29.16 0.83 -7.36
N ASN A 379 -30.24 0.12 -7.66
CA ASN A 379 -31.53 0.67 -8.10
C ASN A 379 -32.34 1.27 -6.94
N ALA A 380 -31.78 2.30 -6.30
CA ALA A 380 -32.43 3.01 -5.21
C ALA A 380 -33.71 3.75 -5.66
N SER A 381 -33.82 4.09 -6.94
CA SER A 381 -35.02 4.70 -7.52
C SER A 381 -36.20 3.74 -7.71
N GLY A 382 -35.98 2.42 -7.68
CA GLY A 382 -37.01 1.42 -7.92
C GLY A 382 -37.55 1.39 -9.35
N SER A 383 -36.84 1.99 -10.31
CA SER A 383 -37.31 2.17 -11.69
C SER A 383 -37.14 0.92 -12.58
N GLY A 384 -36.35 -0.05 -12.13
CA GLY A 384 -36.04 -1.30 -12.83
C GLY A 384 -34.86 -1.19 -13.80
N VAL A 385 -34.32 0.02 -13.98
CA VAL A 385 -33.13 0.35 -14.78
C VAL A 385 -32.16 1.18 -13.95
N LEU A 386 -30.86 1.10 -14.25
CA LEU A 386 -29.84 1.90 -13.56
C LEU A 386 -29.52 3.18 -14.32
N SER A 387 -29.56 4.29 -13.59
CA SER A 387 -29.04 5.59 -14.04
C SER A 387 -27.52 5.71 -13.86
N VAL A 388 -26.91 6.71 -14.51
CA VAL A 388 -25.48 7.02 -14.34
C VAL A 388 -25.14 7.27 -12.86
N GLU A 389 -25.97 8.03 -12.14
CA GLU A 389 -25.70 8.41 -10.74
C GLU A 389 -25.78 7.22 -9.78
N GLU A 390 -26.70 6.28 -10.03
CA GLU A 390 -26.77 5.01 -9.32
C GLU A 390 -25.55 4.13 -9.64
N PHE A 391 -25.19 3.99 -10.92
CA PHE A 391 -24.06 3.16 -11.35
C PHE A 391 -22.71 3.64 -10.79
N LEU A 392 -22.54 4.94 -10.53
CA LEU A 392 -21.31 5.49 -9.95
C LEU A 392 -20.97 4.89 -8.57
N ASN A 393 -21.96 4.35 -7.84
CA ASN A 393 -21.76 3.67 -6.56
C ASN A 393 -21.32 2.21 -6.70
N ILE A 394 -21.10 1.70 -7.93
CA ILE A 394 -20.73 0.31 -8.19
C ILE A 394 -19.57 -0.17 -7.30
N TYR A 395 -18.52 0.63 -7.14
CA TYR A 395 -17.36 0.27 -6.29
C TYR A 395 -17.73 -0.04 -4.84
N ASP A 396 -18.76 0.60 -4.28
CA ASP A 396 -19.18 0.36 -2.91
C ASP A 396 -20.03 -0.91 -2.80
N THR A 397 -20.79 -1.21 -3.84
CA THR A 397 -21.68 -2.36 -3.89
C THR A 397 -20.94 -3.68 -4.12
N ILE A 398 -19.87 -3.67 -4.92
CA ILE A 398 -19.01 -4.85 -5.16
C ILE A 398 -18.39 -5.37 -3.85
N ILE A 399 -18.06 -4.43 -2.95
CA ILE A 399 -17.42 -4.70 -1.67
C ILE A 399 -18.38 -5.42 -0.69
N LEU A 400 -19.69 -5.32 -0.91
CA LEU A 400 -20.70 -5.99 -0.07
C LEU A 400 -20.56 -7.50 -0.18
N GLN A 401 -20.65 -8.15 0.98
CA GLN A 401 -20.78 -9.59 1.12
C GLN A 401 -22.19 -9.90 1.58
N TRP A 402 -22.94 -10.58 0.72
CA TRP A 402 -24.34 -10.90 0.95
C TRP A 402 -24.48 -12.19 1.74
N GLU A 403 -25.12 -12.10 2.90
CA GLU A 403 -25.53 -13.26 3.68
C GLU A 403 -27.06 -13.28 3.77
N LEU A 404 -27.64 -14.47 3.63
CA LEU A 404 -29.06 -14.66 3.93
C LEU A 404 -29.28 -14.33 5.41
N GLN A 405 -30.32 -13.57 5.74
CA GLN A 405 -30.72 -13.34 7.12
C GLN A 405 -31.28 -14.66 7.71
N TYR A 406 -30.41 -15.57 8.15
CA TYR A 406 -30.84 -16.72 8.94
C TYR A 406 -31.30 -16.22 10.32
N SER A 407 -32.62 -16.27 10.52
CA SER A 407 -33.27 -16.09 11.81
C SER A 407 -32.67 -17.06 12.83
N THR A 408 -31.97 -16.53 13.84
CA THR A 408 -31.91 -16.97 15.26
C THR A 408 -31.77 -18.46 15.66
N VAL A 409 -31.77 -19.44 14.76
CA VAL A 409 -31.75 -20.87 15.08
C VAL A 409 -30.29 -21.31 15.36
N PRO A 410 -29.99 -21.86 16.55
CA PRO A 410 -28.65 -22.33 16.88
C PRO A 410 -28.18 -23.48 15.99
N TRP A 411 -26.91 -23.48 15.59
CA TRP A 411 -26.31 -24.44 14.64
C TRP A 411 -26.44 -25.92 15.07
N TYR A 412 -26.52 -26.18 16.37
CA TYR A 412 -26.54 -27.53 16.94
C TYR A 412 -27.92 -28.21 16.86
N HIS A 413 -28.98 -27.53 16.42
CA HIS A 413 -30.31 -28.15 16.20
C HIS A 413 -30.31 -29.23 15.11
N SER A 414 -29.35 -29.19 14.18
CA SER A 414 -29.17 -30.18 13.11
C SER A 414 -28.30 -31.38 13.51
N THR A 415 -27.78 -31.41 14.75
CA THR A 415 -26.79 -32.41 15.18
C THR A 415 -27.41 -33.53 16.02
N SER A 416 -26.69 -34.64 16.19
CA SER A 416 -27.14 -35.79 17.00
C SER A 416 -27.53 -35.36 18.43
N GLN A 417 -28.56 -35.99 19.00
CA GLN A 417 -29.08 -35.70 20.34
C GLN A 417 -28.02 -35.52 21.46
N PRO A 418 -26.96 -36.36 21.60
CA PRO A 418 -25.97 -36.14 22.66
C PRO A 418 -25.15 -34.86 22.48
N LEU A 419 -24.79 -34.54 21.23
CA LEU A 419 -24.07 -33.30 20.92
C LEU A 419 -24.96 -32.07 21.12
N GLN A 420 -26.25 -32.18 20.83
CA GLN A 420 -27.24 -31.13 21.07
C GLN A 420 -27.36 -30.78 22.57
N ILE A 421 -27.32 -31.78 23.46
CA ILE A 421 -27.33 -31.57 24.91
C ILE A 421 -26.03 -30.86 25.36
N LEU A 422 -24.88 -31.29 24.84
CA LEU A 422 -23.60 -30.64 25.16
C LEU A 422 -23.56 -29.18 24.68
N CYS A 423 -24.02 -28.92 23.46
CA CYS A 423 -24.05 -27.58 22.89
C CYS A 423 -25.06 -26.65 23.57
N THR A 424 -26.24 -27.16 23.97
CA THR A 424 -27.20 -26.38 24.76
C THR A 424 -26.63 -26.05 26.15
N GLY A 425 -25.95 -26.99 26.80
CA GLY A 425 -25.23 -26.77 28.05
C GLY A 425 -24.10 -25.74 27.91
N ALA A 426 -23.27 -25.84 26.86
CA ALA A 426 -22.21 -24.88 26.57
C ALA A 426 -22.78 -23.47 26.29
N HIS A 427 -23.88 -23.39 25.54
CA HIS A 427 -24.56 -22.12 25.27
C HIS A 427 -25.13 -21.50 26.55
N ALA A 428 -25.70 -22.30 27.45
CA ALA A 428 -26.17 -21.85 28.76
C ALA A 428 -25.01 -21.33 29.63
N ALA A 429 -23.86 -22.01 29.62
CA ALA A 429 -22.66 -21.59 30.35
C ALA A 429 -22.12 -20.24 29.86
N ILE A 430 -22.06 -20.00 28.55
CA ILE A 430 -21.59 -18.72 27.97
C ILE A 430 -22.55 -17.57 28.30
N ARG A 431 -23.85 -17.83 28.32
CA ARG A 431 -24.86 -16.80 28.60
C ARG A 431 -24.89 -16.37 30.07
N TRP A 432 -24.21 -17.11 30.95
CA TRP A 432 -24.13 -16.75 32.36
C TRP A 432 -23.39 -15.40 32.52
N PRO A 433 -24.00 -14.40 33.19
CA PRO A 433 -23.46 -13.03 33.25
C PRO A 433 -22.09 -12.94 33.95
N TYR A 434 -21.75 -13.94 34.77
CA TYR A 434 -20.49 -13.99 35.51
C TYR A 434 -19.38 -14.75 34.78
N PHE A 435 -19.68 -15.46 33.68
CA PHE A 435 -18.70 -16.28 32.97
C PHE A 435 -17.48 -15.45 32.52
N GLU A 436 -17.71 -14.32 31.86
CA GLU A 436 -16.63 -13.41 31.43
C GLU A 436 -15.86 -12.81 32.62
N SER A 437 -16.56 -12.44 33.71
CA SER A 437 -15.94 -11.93 34.93
C SER A 437 -15.02 -12.97 35.59
N LEU A 438 -15.45 -14.24 35.64
CA LEU A 438 -14.64 -15.36 36.14
C LEU A 438 -13.37 -15.50 35.31
N MET A 439 -13.48 -15.48 33.97
CA MET A 439 -12.32 -15.56 33.09
C MET A 439 -11.33 -14.40 33.32
N TYR A 440 -11.82 -13.17 33.50
CA TYR A 440 -10.92 -12.04 33.85
C TYR A 440 -10.23 -12.24 35.19
N ILE A 441 -10.94 -12.73 36.21
CA ILE A 441 -10.33 -13.06 37.52
C ILE A 441 -9.25 -14.12 37.36
N THR A 442 -9.49 -15.18 36.57
CA THR A 442 -8.48 -16.21 36.27
C THR A 442 -7.25 -15.63 35.56
N ILE A 443 -7.44 -14.69 34.61
CA ILE A 443 -6.32 -14.01 33.92
C ILE A 443 -5.50 -13.16 34.92
N ILE A 444 -6.17 -12.40 35.80
CA ILE A 444 -5.49 -11.60 36.83
C ILE A 444 -4.74 -12.51 37.80
N ALA A 445 -5.38 -13.58 38.29
CA ALA A 445 -4.76 -14.56 39.18
C ALA A 445 -3.54 -15.21 38.53
N ASN A 446 -3.62 -15.54 37.24
CA ASN A 446 -2.48 -16.03 36.48
C ASN A 446 -1.33 -15.01 36.39
N GLY A 447 -1.64 -13.72 36.15
CA GLY A 447 -0.66 -12.64 36.14
C GLY A 447 0.03 -12.44 37.49
N ILE A 448 -0.75 -12.46 38.57
CA ILE A 448 -0.23 -12.37 39.94
C ILE A 448 0.65 -13.58 40.27
N ALA A 449 0.20 -14.80 39.95
CA ALA A 449 0.99 -16.01 40.11
C ALA A 449 2.32 -15.91 39.35
N MET A 450 2.30 -15.41 38.11
CA MET A 450 3.51 -15.18 37.32
C MET A 450 4.47 -14.18 38.00
N ILE A 451 3.97 -13.06 38.51
CA ILE A 451 4.79 -12.06 39.21
C ILE A 451 5.40 -12.63 40.49
N ILE A 452 4.59 -13.28 41.34
CA ILE A 452 5.06 -13.90 42.59
C ILE A 452 6.19 -14.89 42.30
N ARG A 453 6.06 -15.65 41.21
CA ARG A 453 7.07 -16.64 40.83
C ARG A 453 8.36 -16.01 40.31
N ILE A 454 8.27 -14.93 39.54
CA ILE A 454 9.45 -14.15 39.13
C ILE A 454 10.17 -13.61 40.38
N LEU A 455 9.42 -13.13 41.38
CA LEU A 455 9.99 -12.63 42.64
C LEU A 455 10.63 -13.75 43.49
N GLN A 456 10.04 -14.96 43.48
CA GLN A 456 10.55 -16.10 44.25
C GLN A 456 11.80 -16.74 43.61
N ALA A 457 11.96 -16.66 42.28
CA ALA A 457 13.04 -17.33 41.55
C ALA A 457 14.44 -16.74 41.83
N GLY A 458 14.54 -15.48 42.33
CA GLY A 458 15.82 -14.81 42.57
C GLY A 458 16.73 -14.73 41.33
N ASP A 459 18.03 -14.47 41.53
CA ASP A 459 19.01 -14.25 40.45
C ASP A 459 19.39 -15.52 39.64
N ASN A 460 18.83 -16.69 39.96
CA ASN A 460 19.20 -17.95 39.31
C ASN A 460 18.37 -18.22 38.04
N VAL A 461 18.84 -17.72 36.90
CA VAL A 461 18.24 -17.88 35.55
C VAL A 461 17.95 -19.35 35.19
N HIS A 462 18.77 -20.29 35.66
CA HIS A 462 18.58 -21.73 35.39
C HIS A 462 17.34 -22.31 36.07
N SER A 463 16.97 -21.76 37.24
CA SER A 463 15.74 -22.13 37.95
C SER A 463 14.50 -21.62 37.19
N THR A 464 14.60 -20.50 36.47
CA THR A 464 13.50 -19.90 35.67
C THR A 464 13.10 -20.75 34.46
N ILE A 465 14.02 -21.56 33.92
CA ILE A 465 13.82 -22.39 32.72
C ILE A 465 13.14 -23.72 33.06
N LEU A 466 13.64 -24.43 34.09
CA LEU A 466 13.00 -25.66 34.59
C LEU A 466 11.63 -25.37 35.22
N PHE A 467 11.48 -24.16 35.78
CA PHE A 467 10.23 -23.59 36.30
C PHE A 467 9.16 -23.38 35.22
N ALA A 468 9.53 -23.31 33.94
CA ALA A 468 8.58 -22.97 32.92
C ALA A 468 7.68 -24.16 32.50
N ALA A 469 8.05 -25.42 32.74
CA ALA A 469 7.15 -26.58 32.57
C ALA A 469 6.32 -26.91 33.83
N SER A 470 5.96 -25.90 34.61
CA SER A 470 5.27 -26.04 35.90
C SER A 470 3.79 -26.38 35.78
N TRP A 471 3.25 -27.04 36.80
CA TRP A 471 1.84 -27.47 36.89
C TRP A 471 0.83 -26.32 36.73
N ASP A 472 1.16 -25.12 37.19
CA ASP A 472 0.31 -23.93 37.08
C ASP A 472 0.19 -23.47 35.62
N THR A 473 1.24 -23.64 34.80
CA THR A 473 1.19 -23.34 33.37
C THR A 473 0.20 -24.25 32.66
N PHE A 474 0.22 -25.55 32.97
CA PHE A 474 -0.75 -26.52 32.45
C PHE A 474 -2.16 -26.28 33.00
N LEU A 475 -2.30 -25.93 34.28
CA LEU A 475 -3.59 -25.62 34.89
C LEU A 475 -4.25 -24.41 34.21
N PHE A 476 -3.58 -23.25 34.19
CA PHE A 476 -4.13 -22.05 33.58
C PHE A 476 -4.29 -22.21 32.07
N GLY A 477 -3.34 -22.85 31.38
CA GLY A 477 -3.44 -23.17 29.97
C GLY A 477 -4.65 -24.05 29.66
N GLY A 478 -4.88 -25.10 30.45
CA GLY A 478 -6.02 -25.98 30.34
C GLY A 478 -7.36 -25.28 30.55
N ILE A 479 -7.45 -24.36 31.53
CA ILE A 479 -8.64 -23.53 31.75
C ILE A 479 -8.96 -22.68 30.50
N PHE A 480 -7.95 -22.04 29.89
CA PHE A 480 -8.16 -21.21 28.70
C PHE A 480 -8.47 -22.02 27.43
N VAL A 481 -7.93 -23.23 27.30
CA VAL A 481 -8.30 -24.14 26.20
C VAL A 481 -9.74 -24.62 26.38
N THR A 482 -10.14 -24.94 27.61
CA THR A 482 -11.51 -25.37 27.93
C THR A 482 -12.51 -24.23 27.68
N GLU A 483 -12.18 -23.00 28.08
CA GLU A 483 -12.98 -21.81 27.76
C GLU A 483 -13.17 -21.64 26.24
N ALA A 484 -12.10 -21.74 25.46
CA ALA A 484 -12.18 -21.65 24.00
C ALA A 484 -13.07 -22.76 23.42
N LEU A 485 -12.95 -24.00 23.90
CA LEU A 485 -13.78 -25.13 23.46
C LEU A 485 -15.27 -24.90 23.77
N ILE A 486 -15.60 -24.45 24.99
CA ILE A 486 -16.97 -24.11 25.38
C ILE A 486 -17.54 -23.04 24.44
N LYS A 487 -16.78 -21.97 24.17
CA LYS A 487 -17.21 -20.89 23.26
C LYS A 487 -17.40 -21.38 21.82
N VAL A 488 -16.54 -22.24 21.31
CA VAL A 488 -16.67 -22.83 19.96
C VAL A 488 -17.92 -23.70 19.88
N LEU A 489 -18.19 -24.54 20.89
CA LEU A 489 -19.37 -25.40 20.94
C LEU A 489 -20.68 -24.59 21.07
N GLY A 490 -20.70 -23.54 21.89
CA GLY A 490 -21.92 -22.76 22.15
C GLY A 490 -22.24 -21.68 21.11
N LEU A 491 -21.25 -21.13 20.40
CA LEU A 491 -21.44 -20.11 19.36
C LEU A 491 -21.35 -20.66 17.93
N GLY A 492 -20.69 -21.81 17.75
CA GLY A 492 -20.33 -22.36 16.45
C GLY A 492 -19.00 -21.81 15.92
N THR A 493 -18.29 -22.61 15.13
CA THR A 493 -16.94 -22.28 14.61
C THR A 493 -16.91 -20.99 13.80
N ARG A 494 -17.87 -20.79 12.88
CA ARG A 494 -17.94 -19.59 12.02
C ARG A 494 -18.13 -18.30 12.84
N ARG A 495 -19.07 -18.31 13.79
CA ARG A 495 -19.34 -17.13 14.64
C ARG A 495 -18.22 -16.86 15.64
N TYR A 496 -17.58 -17.92 16.14
CA TYR A 496 -16.41 -17.80 17.01
C TYR A 496 -15.23 -17.13 16.28
N LEU A 497 -14.87 -17.64 15.09
CA LEU A 497 -13.73 -17.14 14.30
C LEU A 497 -13.97 -15.74 13.72
N SER A 498 -15.22 -15.34 13.51
CA SER A 498 -15.58 -13.98 13.08
C SER A 498 -15.18 -12.91 14.11
N SER A 499 -15.14 -13.25 15.41
CA SER A 499 -14.70 -12.32 16.45
C SER A 499 -13.18 -12.30 16.59
N GLY A 500 -12.54 -11.20 16.18
CA GLY A 500 -11.08 -11.05 16.30
C GLY A 500 -10.54 -11.19 17.74
N TRP A 501 -11.35 -10.86 18.75
CA TRP A 501 -10.98 -11.06 20.15
C TRP A 501 -11.00 -12.54 20.57
N ASN A 502 -11.93 -13.33 20.04
CA ASN A 502 -11.97 -14.77 20.28
C ASN A 502 -10.82 -15.47 19.54
N LEU A 503 -10.52 -15.05 18.31
CA LEU A 503 -9.35 -15.52 17.56
C LEU A 503 -8.04 -15.21 18.30
N PHE A 504 -7.92 -14.03 18.90
CA PHE A 504 -6.78 -13.67 19.75
C PHE A 504 -6.67 -14.56 21.01
N ASP A 505 -7.79 -14.89 21.66
CA ASP A 505 -7.79 -15.81 22.80
C ASP A 505 -7.35 -17.21 22.37
N LEU A 506 -7.91 -17.74 21.29
CA LEU A 506 -7.52 -19.03 20.75
C LEU A 506 -6.03 -19.07 20.39
N GLY A 507 -5.55 -18.05 19.67
CA GLY A 507 -4.15 -17.94 19.27
C GLY A 507 -3.21 -17.90 20.48
N THR A 508 -3.50 -17.06 21.48
CA THR A 508 -2.67 -16.99 22.69
C THR A 508 -2.71 -18.31 23.50
N SER A 509 -3.87 -18.97 23.61
CA SER A 509 -3.98 -20.29 24.26
C SER A 509 -3.12 -21.33 23.55
N ILE A 510 -3.20 -21.43 22.21
CA ILE A 510 -2.41 -22.37 21.40
C ILE A 510 -0.92 -22.07 21.53
N MET A 511 -0.50 -20.81 21.39
CA MET A 511 0.91 -20.42 21.52
C MET A 511 1.48 -20.80 22.89
N THR A 512 0.70 -20.64 23.97
CA THR A 512 1.15 -21.04 25.31
C THR A 512 1.24 -22.55 25.49
N LEU A 513 0.32 -23.32 24.90
CA LEU A 513 0.35 -24.78 24.95
C LEU A 513 1.54 -25.33 24.16
N VAL A 514 1.73 -24.84 22.93
CA VAL A 514 2.88 -25.20 22.08
C VAL A 514 4.19 -24.82 22.77
N ALA A 515 4.28 -23.63 23.36
CA ALA A 515 5.45 -23.21 24.13
C ALA A 515 5.74 -24.15 25.31
N ALA A 516 4.71 -24.59 26.04
CA ALA A 516 4.87 -25.53 27.15
C ALA A 516 5.37 -26.91 26.67
N CYS A 517 4.78 -27.44 25.59
CA CYS A 517 5.21 -28.70 24.98
C CYS A 517 6.65 -28.63 24.44
N ILE A 518 6.99 -27.59 23.67
CA ILE A 518 8.36 -27.43 23.13
C ILE A 518 9.38 -27.31 24.26
N LEU A 519 9.08 -26.56 25.32
CA LEU A 519 10.02 -26.40 26.42
C LEU A 519 10.20 -27.68 27.25
N SER A 520 9.18 -28.55 27.31
CA SER A 520 9.32 -29.88 27.91
C SER A 520 10.22 -30.82 27.08
N LEU A 521 10.29 -30.64 25.76
CA LEU A 521 11.13 -31.43 24.86
C LEU A 521 12.54 -30.85 24.67
N PHE A 522 12.63 -29.52 24.62
CA PHE A 522 13.85 -28.74 24.38
C PHE A 522 14.01 -27.64 25.45
N PRO A 523 14.58 -27.97 26.62
CA PRO A 523 14.72 -27.01 27.72
C PRO A 523 15.58 -25.79 27.38
N THR A 524 16.41 -25.87 26.34
CA THR A 524 17.28 -24.78 25.87
C THR A 524 16.53 -23.68 25.10
N ALA A 525 15.27 -23.90 24.70
CA ALA A 525 14.49 -22.97 23.89
C ALA A 525 13.79 -21.88 24.74
N THR A 526 14.57 -21.08 25.48
CA THR A 526 14.09 -20.08 26.45
C THR A 526 13.20 -18.98 25.84
N PHE A 527 13.33 -18.71 24.54
CA PHE A 527 12.52 -17.73 23.82
C PHE A 527 11.00 -17.99 23.94
N PHE A 528 10.56 -19.25 23.95
CA PHE A 528 9.13 -19.60 24.04
C PHE A 528 8.48 -19.20 25.37
N VAL A 529 9.26 -18.92 26.41
CA VAL A 529 8.77 -18.38 27.70
C VAL A 529 8.11 -17.00 27.51
N LEU A 530 8.53 -16.23 26.50
CA LEU A 530 8.01 -14.89 26.18
C LEU A 530 6.55 -14.88 25.72
N PHE A 531 5.96 -16.03 25.33
CA PHE A 531 4.56 -16.10 24.95
C PHE A 531 3.59 -16.10 26.14
N ARG A 532 4.07 -16.32 27.37
CA ARG A 532 3.21 -16.40 28.57
C ARG A 532 2.61 -15.05 28.98
N PRO A 533 3.36 -13.93 29.01
CA PRO A 533 2.77 -12.62 29.30
C PRO A 533 1.71 -12.18 28.28
N LEU A 534 1.74 -12.70 27.05
CA LEU A 534 0.80 -12.28 25.99
C LEU A 534 -0.67 -12.53 26.36
N ARG A 535 -0.98 -13.53 27.20
CA ARG A 535 -2.35 -13.76 27.69
C ARG A 535 -2.87 -12.63 28.57
N LEU A 536 -1.99 -11.86 29.22
CA LEU A 536 -2.39 -10.69 30.02
C LEU A 536 -2.94 -9.56 29.14
N LEU A 537 -2.61 -9.52 27.85
CA LEU A 537 -3.19 -8.57 26.89
C LEU A 537 -4.71 -8.75 26.76
N ARG A 538 -5.27 -9.91 27.14
CA ARG A 538 -6.72 -10.13 27.21
C ARG A 538 -7.41 -9.18 28.20
N LEU A 539 -6.71 -8.69 29.24
CA LEU A 539 -7.26 -7.71 30.20
C LEU A 539 -7.63 -6.38 29.53
N PHE A 540 -6.99 -6.03 28.41
CA PHE A 540 -7.33 -4.84 27.65
C PHE A 540 -8.76 -4.89 27.06
N LYS A 541 -9.40 -6.06 27.04
CA LYS A 541 -10.81 -6.21 26.67
C LYS A 541 -11.77 -5.59 27.69
N MET A 542 -11.40 -5.51 28.97
CA MET A 542 -12.30 -5.04 30.01
C MET A 542 -12.72 -3.57 29.80
N LYS A 543 -11.76 -2.70 29.47
CA LYS A 543 -12.02 -1.26 29.33
C LYS A 543 -12.38 -0.91 27.88
N LYS A 544 -13.54 -0.27 27.69
CA LYS A 544 -14.00 0.21 26.38
C LYS A 544 -12.93 1.03 25.65
N ARG A 545 -12.26 1.96 26.35
CA ARG A 545 -11.20 2.80 25.78
C ARG A 545 -10.05 1.98 25.19
N TYR A 546 -9.60 0.92 25.84
CA TYR A 546 -8.52 0.08 25.32
C TYR A 546 -8.97 -0.74 24.11
N ARG A 547 -10.17 -1.33 24.16
CA ARG A 547 -10.73 -2.01 22.98
C ARG A 547 -10.79 -1.10 21.75
N ASP A 548 -11.13 0.17 21.99
CA ASP A 548 -11.17 1.16 20.93
C ASP A 548 -9.77 1.42 20.38
N VAL A 549 -8.75 1.59 21.22
CA VAL A 549 -7.35 1.81 20.81
C VAL A 549 -6.70 0.60 20.13
N PHE A 550 -7.01 -0.64 20.52
CA PHE A 550 -6.50 -1.82 19.83
C PHE A 550 -7.24 -2.07 18.52
N GLY A 551 -8.57 -1.95 18.53
CA GLY A 551 -9.37 -1.97 17.31
C GLY A 551 -8.85 -0.92 16.34
N THR A 552 -8.62 0.30 16.86
CA THR A 552 -7.55 1.25 16.49
C THR A 552 -6.51 0.77 15.50
N LEU A 553 -5.45 0.27 16.12
CA LEU A 553 -4.22 -0.23 15.55
C LEU A 553 -4.47 -1.31 14.49
N VAL A 554 -5.42 -2.21 14.70
CA VAL A 554 -5.72 -3.29 13.72
C VAL A 554 -6.20 -2.71 12.39
N ILE A 555 -7.11 -1.73 12.39
CA ILE A 555 -7.56 -1.08 11.15
C ILE A 555 -6.43 -0.27 10.49
N LEU A 556 -5.52 0.29 11.29
CA LEU A 556 -4.38 1.07 10.80
C LEU A 556 -3.15 0.20 10.45
N THR A 557 -3.19 -1.11 10.68
CA THR A 557 -2.06 -2.02 10.45
C THR A 557 -1.55 -2.00 9.01
N PRO A 558 -2.39 -1.94 7.95
CA PRO A 558 -1.90 -1.83 6.57
C PRO A 558 -1.12 -0.53 6.31
N LEU A 559 -1.52 0.57 6.97
CA LEU A 559 -0.80 1.84 6.92
C LEU A 559 0.54 1.72 7.66
N MET A 560 0.55 1.16 8.88
CA MET A 560 1.77 0.95 9.68
C MET A 560 2.77 0.02 8.99
N SER A 561 2.29 -1.03 8.32
CA SER A 561 3.14 -1.92 7.53
C SER A 561 3.78 -1.16 6.36
N SER A 562 2.99 -0.34 5.65
CA SER A 562 3.52 0.49 4.57
C SER A 562 4.58 1.48 5.05
N THR A 563 4.38 2.16 6.19
CA THR A 563 5.37 3.10 6.75
C THR A 563 6.62 2.39 7.27
N ALA A 564 6.48 1.22 7.90
CA ALA A 564 7.61 0.42 8.33
C ALA A 564 8.48 -0.02 7.15
N VAL A 565 7.87 -0.42 6.03
CA VAL A 565 8.63 -0.77 4.80
C VAL A 565 9.35 0.45 4.22
N VAL A 566 8.77 1.65 4.28
CA VAL A 566 9.48 2.89 3.88
C VAL A 566 10.73 3.12 4.73
N MET A 567 10.63 2.91 6.05
CA MET A 567 11.80 3.00 6.95
C MET A 567 12.85 1.93 6.62
N LEU A 568 12.43 0.70 6.31
CA LEU A 568 13.36 -0.36 5.91
C LEU A 568 14.05 -0.05 4.57
N VAL A 569 13.33 0.53 3.59
CA VAL A 569 13.92 0.98 2.32
C VAL A 569 14.96 2.08 2.55
N LEU A 570 14.66 3.02 3.46
CA LEU A 570 15.60 4.07 3.86
C LEU A 570 16.84 3.47 4.53
N TYR A 571 16.67 2.55 5.47
CA TYR A 571 17.79 1.86 6.12
C TYR A 571 18.61 1.06 5.13
N TYR A 572 17.99 0.36 4.17
CA TYR A 572 18.71 -0.37 3.14
C TYR A 572 19.60 0.57 2.33
N PHE A 573 19.07 1.72 1.89
CA PHE A 573 19.84 2.70 1.12
C PHE A 573 21.07 3.19 1.88
N PHE A 574 20.90 3.61 3.14
CA PHE A 574 22.01 4.07 3.97
C PHE A 574 22.94 2.94 4.40
N ALA A 575 22.43 1.74 4.68
CA ALA A 575 23.23 0.60 5.08
C ALA A 575 24.20 0.17 3.97
N ILE A 576 23.75 0.13 2.71
CA ILE A 576 24.63 -0.18 1.58
C ILE A 576 25.74 0.85 1.46
N ILE A 577 25.41 2.14 1.53
CA ILE A 577 26.41 3.22 1.49
C ILE A 577 27.37 3.11 2.68
N GLY A 578 26.85 2.86 3.89
CA GLY A 578 27.64 2.70 5.11
C GLY A 578 28.57 1.50 5.07
N MET A 579 28.11 0.36 4.55
CA MET A 579 28.96 -0.83 4.36
C MET A 579 30.11 -0.53 3.40
N GLU A 580 29.84 0.09 2.25
CA GLU A 580 30.88 0.40 1.27
C GLU A 580 31.88 1.45 1.79
N LEU A 581 31.47 2.35 2.69
CA LEU A 581 32.34 3.38 3.29
C LEU A 581 33.10 2.93 4.53
N PHE A 582 32.52 2.04 5.36
CA PHE A 582 32.96 1.80 6.73
C PHE A 582 33.25 0.32 7.05
N ALA A 583 32.99 -0.63 6.14
CA ALA A 583 33.28 -2.03 6.39
C ALA A 583 34.79 -2.28 6.54
N GLY A 584 35.16 -3.19 7.45
CA GLY A 584 36.54 -3.64 7.62
C GLY A 584 37.41 -2.76 8.54
N TYR A 585 36.89 -1.64 9.05
CA TYR A 585 37.56 -0.85 10.08
C TYR A 585 37.37 -1.48 11.46
N ASN A 586 38.47 -1.81 12.14
CA ASN A 586 38.40 -2.40 13.47
C ASN A 586 38.17 -1.32 14.54
N MET A 587 36.98 -1.34 15.14
CA MET A 587 36.57 -0.40 16.18
C MET A 587 37.00 -0.79 17.60
N ARG A 588 37.70 -1.93 17.79
CA ARG A 588 38.16 -2.34 19.13
C ARG A 588 39.38 -1.52 19.55
N ASN A 589 39.34 -0.91 20.74
CA ASN A 589 40.42 -0.08 21.30
C ASN A 589 40.86 1.07 20.36
N CYS A 590 39.92 1.61 19.57
CA CYS A 590 40.16 2.76 18.70
C CYS A 590 40.08 4.09 19.47
N CYS A 591 40.22 5.21 18.74
CA CYS A 591 39.91 6.55 19.26
C CYS A 591 40.74 7.01 20.48
N LYS A 592 42.02 6.60 20.56
CA LYS A 592 42.94 7.01 21.64
C LYS A 592 43.11 8.53 21.69
N ASN A 593 43.14 9.11 22.91
CA ASN A 593 43.24 10.55 23.20
C ASN A 593 42.02 11.39 22.76
N THR A 594 40.87 10.75 22.51
CA THR A 594 39.63 11.45 22.16
C THR A 594 38.61 11.38 23.30
N THR A 595 37.55 12.18 23.21
CA THR A 595 36.44 12.17 24.17
C THR A 595 35.61 10.89 24.13
N VAL A 596 35.80 10.03 23.13
CA VAL A 596 35.03 8.80 22.94
C VAL A 596 35.83 7.53 23.22
N GLU A 597 37.07 7.65 23.70
CA GLU A 597 37.97 6.51 23.97
C GLU A 597 37.34 5.49 24.94
N ASP A 598 36.74 5.96 26.02
CA ASP A 598 36.16 5.11 27.08
C ASP A 598 35.02 4.20 26.57
N PHE A 599 34.34 4.58 25.47
CA PHE A 599 33.24 3.81 24.88
C PHE A 599 33.72 2.66 23.96
N TYR A 600 34.97 2.73 23.47
CA TYR A 600 35.55 1.75 22.55
C TYR A 600 36.67 0.91 23.17
N LYS A 601 36.95 1.11 24.46
CA LYS A 601 37.92 0.33 25.22
C LYS A 601 37.44 -1.12 25.36
N TYR A 602 38.25 -2.06 24.87
CA TYR A 602 38.04 -3.50 24.92
C TYR A 602 39.13 -4.14 25.78
N SER A 603 38.72 -4.78 26.88
CA SER A 603 39.57 -5.65 27.70
C SER A 603 38.91 -7.01 27.82
N ALA A 604 39.69 -8.07 27.57
CA ALA A 604 39.21 -9.45 27.61
C ALA A 604 38.85 -9.93 29.03
N ASN A 605 39.40 -9.28 30.07
CA ASN A 605 39.28 -9.72 31.46
C ASN A 605 38.47 -8.75 32.35
N GLU A 606 38.30 -7.50 31.93
CA GLU A 606 37.53 -6.47 32.66
C GLU A 606 36.67 -5.68 31.68
N SER A 607 35.38 -5.99 31.58
CA SER A 607 34.47 -5.17 30.79
C SER A 607 34.22 -3.85 31.53
N THR A 608 34.76 -2.74 31.01
CA THR A 608 34.27 -1.42 31.41
C THR A 608 32.79 -1.33 31.03
N ALA A 609 31.92 -0.85 31.94
CA ALA A 609 30.47 -0.81 31.73
C ALA A 609 30.03 -0.04 30.46
N LEU A 610 30.90 0.81 29.92
CA LEU A 610 30.67 1.68 28.76
C LEU A 610 31.23 1.14 27.43
N GLY A 611 32.04 0.07 27.45
CA GLY A 611 32.95 -0.31 26.35
C GLY A 611 32.36 -1.08 25.17
N TYR A 612 31.04 -1.18 25.00
CA TYR A 612 30.42 -2.09 24.01
C TYR A 612 30.15 -1.48 22.63
N TYR A 613 30.50 -0.20 22.40
CA TYR A 613 30.20 0.49 21.14
C TYR A 613 30.96 -0.07 19.92
N TYR A 614 32.02 -0.85 20.13
CA TYR A 614 32.71 -1.54 19.03
C TYR A 614 31.85 -2.61 18.33
N LEU A 615 30.71 -3.01 18.91
CA LEU A 615 29.74 -3.92 18.29
C LEU A 615 28.91 -3.24 17.20
N ASN A 616 28.84 -1.90 17.23
CA ASN A 616 28.08 -1.11 16.28
C ASN A 616 28.90 -0.86 15.01
N THR A 617 29.00 -1.90 14.18
CA THR A 617 29.78 -1.86 12.93
C THR A 617 28.90 -1.80 11.68
N PHE A 618 29.53 -1.47 10.56
CA PHE A 618 28.95 -1.55 9.22
C PHE A 618 29.53 -2.74 8.43
N ASP A 619 29.91 -3.82 9.12
CA ASP A 619 30.54 -4.97 8.45
C ASP A 619 29.55 -5.83 7.67
N ASN A 620 28.25 -5.76 7.97
CA ASN A 620 27.22 -6.58 7.35
C ASN A 620 25.90 -5.79 7.25
N LEU A 621 24.99 -6.22 6.38
CA LEU A 621 23.70 -5.54 6.22
C LEU A 621 22.87 -5.54 7.51
N ILE A 622 22.88 -6.64 8.27
CA ILE A 622 22.12 -6.76 9.53
C ILE A 622 22.73 -5.87 10.61
N ALA A 623 24.06 -5.89 10.76
CA ALA A 623 24.78 -5.04 11.71
C ALA A 623 24.54 -3.55 11.39
N SER A 624 24.71 -3.18 10.11
CA SER A 624 24.40 -1.84 9.60
C SER A 624 22.94 -1.43 9.83
N GLY A 625 21.99 -2.36 9.63
CA GLY A 625 20.58 -2.11 9.91
C GLY A 625 20.31 -1.81 11.38
N MET A 626 20.97 -2.53 12.29
CA MET A 626 20.86 -2.30 13.73
C MET A 626 21.51 -0.97 14.14
N THR A 627 22.71 -0.66 13.63
CA THR A 627 23.37 0.62 13.93
C THR A 627 22.56 1.82 13.44
N LEU A 628 21.96 1.73 12.25
CA LEU A 628 21.06 2.76 11.74
C LEU A 628 19.78 2.88 12.59
N PHE A 629 19.23 1.76 13.07
CA PHE A 629 18.11 1.80 14.01
C PHE A 629 18.49 2.52 15.31
N GLU A 630 19.64 2.21 15.91
CA GLU A 630 20.13 2.92 17.11
C GLU A 630 20.31 4.42 16.85
N LEU A 631 20.84 4.80 15.69
CA LEU A 631 20.97 6.19 15.27
C LEU A 631 19.60 6.89 15.12
N THR A 632 18.54 6.18 14.72
CA THR A 632 17.19 6.79 14.64
C THR A 632 16.55 7.08 15.98
N VAL A 633 17.01 6.45 17.07
CA VAL A 633 16.58 6.78 18.42
C VAL A 633 17.23 8.08 18.92
N VAL A 634 18.21 8.63 18.19
CA VAL A 634 18.86 9.95 18.40
C VAL A 634 19.70 10.03 19.68
N ASN A 635 19.70 9.02 20.55
CA ASN A 635 20.54 9.03 21.75
C ASN A 635 21.99 8.61 21.43
N ASN A 636 22.98 9.26 22.06
CA ASN A 636 24.42 8.93 21.96
C ASN A 636 24.99 8.81 20.53
N TRP A 637 24.27 9.27 19.51
CA TRP A 637 24.64 9.09 18.10
C TRP A 637 25.96 9.76 17.71
N PHE A 638 26.31 10.86 18.40
CA PHE A 638 27.55 11.59 18.17
C PHE A 638 28.80 10.77 18.57
N ILE A 639 28.66 9.78 19.46
CA ILE A 639 29.76 8.87 19.85
C ILE A 639 30.20 8.06 18.63
N LEU A 640 29.23 7.46 17.93
CA LEU A 640 29.48 6.69 16.71
C LEU A 640 30.04 7.58 15.60
N MET A 641 29.44 8.75 15.40
CA MET A 641 29.91 9.72 14.41
C MET A 641 31.36 10.14 14.66
N ASN A 642 31.72 10.50 15.89
CA ASN A 642 33.09 10.92 16.22
C ASN A 642 34.10 9.78 16.11
N ALA A 643 33.69 8.55 16.41
CA ALA A 643 34.57 7.38 16.27
C ALA A 643 34.91 7.09 14.80
N TYR A 644 33.93 7.12 13.90
CA TYR A 644 34.17 7.00 12.46
C TYR A 644 34.90 8.22 11.88
N ALA A 645 34.65 9.41 12.40
CA ALA A 645 35.37 10.61 12.00
C ALA A 645 36.87 10.54 12.32
N PHE A 646 37.23 9.93 13.45
CA PHE A 646 38.61 9.75 13.85
C PHE A 646 39.31 8.61 13.10
N THR A 647 38.61 7.49 12.85
CA THR A 647 39.20 6.29 12.24
C THR A 647 39.29 6.35 10.72
N VAL A 648 38.26 6.86 10.06
CA VAL A 648 38.15 6.91 8.59
C VAL A 648 38.47 8.31 8.06
N GLY A 649 37.95 9.34 8.71
CA GLY A 649 38.24 10.74 8.38
C GLY A 649 37.08 11.70 8.65
N MET A 650 37.40 12.99 8.75
CA MET A 650 36.47 14.03 9.23
C MET A 650 35.21 14.21 8.37
N TYR A 651 35.29 13.92 7.07
CA TYR A 651 34.16 14.05 6.13
C TYR A 651 33.03 13.06 6.40
N THR A 652 33.30 11.96 7.12
CA THR A 652 32.27 10.97 7.49
C THR A 652 31.18 11.55 8.39
N ARG A 653 31.45 12.65 9.11
CA ARG A 653 30.44 13.41 9.87
C ARG A 653 29.23 13.78 8.99
N ILE A 654 29.46 14.09 7.72
CA ILE A 654 28.40 14.46 6.75
C ILE A 654 27.41 13.31 6.57
N TYR A 655 27.87 12.06 6.51
CA TYR A 655 27.01 10.88 6.38
C TYR A 655 26.02 10.78 7.54
N PHE A 656 26.50 10.89 8.78
CA PHE A 656 25.64 10.79 9.98
C PHE A 656 24.69 11.99 10.09
N MET A 657 25.14 13.20 9.74
CA MET A 657 24.30 14.39 9.74
C MET A 657 23.19 14.31 8.68
N ILE A 658 23.50 13.88 7.47
CA ILE A 658 22.49 13.67 6.41
C ILE A 658 21.50 12.57 6.83
N PHE A 659 21.99 11.46 7.37
CA PHE A 659 21.14 10.40 7.88
C PHE A 659 20.17 10.92 8.96
N TYR A 660 20.67 11.70 9.92
CA TYR A 660 19.83 12.32 10.94
C TYR A 660 18.75 13.22 10.33
N LEU A 661 19.11 14.14 9.42
CA LEU A 661 18.15 15.05 8.80
C LEU A 661 17.08 14.28 8.02
N VAL A 662 17.47 13.30 7.21
CA VAL A 662 16.53 12.50 6.41
C VAL A 662 15.62 11.67 7.32
N THR A 663 16.18 10.96 8.30
CA THR A 663 15.38 10.12 9.21
C THR A 663 14.46 10.92 10.11
N MET A 664 14.87 12.10 10.57
CA MET A 664 14.02 13.01 11.31
C MET A 664 12.82 13.48 10.47
N ILE A 665 13.04 13.88 9.21
CA ILE A 665 11.94 14.25 8.30
C ILE A 665 11.00 13.06 8.07
N VAL A 666 11.55 11.87 7.77
CA VAL A 666 10.72 10.70 7.50
C VAL A 666 9.95 10.26 8.75
N LEU A 667 10.60 10.22 9.92
CA LEU A 667 9.98 9.83 11.19
C LEU A 667 8.86 10.80 11.59
N THR A 668 9.07 12.11 11.44
CA THR A 668 8.04 13.12 11.73
C THR A 668 6.82 12.96 10.81
N ILE A 669 7.02 12.69 9.52
CA ILE A 669 5.93 12.38 8.58
C ILE A 669 5.21 11.08 8.96
N VAL A 670 5.94 10.02 9.31
CA VAL A 670 5.35 8.75 9.74
C VAL A 670 4.50 8.93 10.99
N VAL A 671 5.02 9.61 12.01
CA VAL A 671 4.32 9.91 13.25
C VAL A 671 3.08 10.78 12.99
N SER A 672 3.22 11.81 12.15
CA SER A 672 2.09 12.67 11.73
C SER A 672 0.99 11.83 11.05
N SER A 673 1.33 10.98 10.09
CA SER A 673 0.35 10.12 9.40
C SER A 673 -0.40 9.19 10.35
N PHE A 674 0.29 8.67 11.36
CA PHE A 674 -0.32 7.80 12.36
C PHE A 674 -1.23 8.58 13.30
N LEU A 675 -0.79 9.75 13.77
CA LEU A 675 -1.58 10.63 14.62
C LEU A 675 -2.84 11.10 13.92
N GLU A 676 -2.77 11.46 12.63
CA GLU A 676 -3.94 11.88 11.86
C GLU A 676 -4.94 10.74 11.72
N ALA A 677 -4.49 9.54 11.34
CA ALA A 677 -5.36 8.37 11.23
C ALA A 677 -5.99 7.97 12.58
N PHE A 678 -5.28 8.18 13.68
CA PHE A 678 -5.77 7.92 15.03
C PHE A 678 -6.76 8.98 15.51
N ARG A 679 -6.45 10.27 15.31
CA ARG A 679 -7.35 11.41 15.58
C ARG A 679 -8.63 11.29 14.80
N PHE A 680 -8.51 10.96 13.52
CA PHE A 680 -9.62 10.68 12.62
C PHE A 680 -10.59 9.66 13.23
N ARG A 681 -10.06 8.53 13.71
CA ARG A 681 -10.91 7.49 14.29
C ARG A 681 -11.51 7.87 15.64
N ILE A 682 -10.78 8.60 16.47
CA ILE A 682 -11.33 9.14 17.73
C ILE A 682 -12.50 10.07 17.42
N HIS A 683 -12.33 10.97 16.46
CA HIS A 683 -13.38 11.92 16.06
C HIS A 683 -14.59 11.19 15.50
N TYR A 684 -14.39 10.26 14.57
CA TYR A 684 -15.44 9.42 13.99
C TYR A 684 -16.25 8.67 15.06
N LYS A 685 -15.57 8.09 16.05
CA LYS A 685 -16.25 7.35 17.12
C LYS A 685 -17.04 8.26 18.06
N LYS A 686 -16.65 9.53 18.20
CA LYS A 686 -17.41 10.52 18.97
C LYS A 686 -18.64 11.00 18.20
N SER A 687 -18.56 11.13 16.88
CA SER A 687 -19.65 11.62 16.04
C SER A 687 -20.67 10.56 15.63
N THR A 688 -20.35 9.27 15.77
CA THR A 688 -21.16 8.16 15.24
C THR A 688 -21.65 7.25 16.38
N SER A 689 -22.95 6.98 16.47
CA SER A 689 -23.49 6.00 17.42
C SER A 689 -23.26 4.57 16.93
N LYS A 690 -23.28 3.58 17.83
CA LYS A 690 -23.17 2.16 17.46
C LYS A 690 -24.23 1.73 16.43
N ARG A 691 -25.45 2.26 16.56
CA ARG A 691 -26.54 1.99 15.60
C ARG A 691 -26.23 2.56 14.21
N ASP A 692 -25.62 3.74 14.16
CA ASP A 692 -25.24 4.38 12.89
C ASP A 692 -24.04 3.67 12.25
N GLU A 693 -23.13 3.11 13.06
CA GLU A 693 -22.08 2.21 12.58
C GLU A 693 -22.65 0.90 12.04
N GLU A 694 -23.62 0.29 12.72
CA GLU A 694 -24.27 -0.95 12.28
C GLU A 694 -25.03 -0.75 10.97
N LYS A 695 -25.82 0.32 10.84
CA LYS A 695 -26.52 0.70 9.60
C LYS A 695 -25.59 1.05 8.43
N MET A 696 -24.40 1.55 8.72
CA MET A 696 -23.41 1.88 7.68
C MET A 696 -22.70 0.63 7.15
N LEU A 697 -22.50 -0.36 8.02
CA LEU A 697 -21.78 -1.59 7.71
C LEU A 697 -22.69 -2.70 7.19
N HIS A 698 -23.98 -2.65 7.51
CA HIS A 698 -24.97 -3.64 7.09
C HIS A 698 -26.08 -2.93 6.33
N GLU A 699 -26.30 -3.36 5.10
CA GLU A 699 -27.39 -2.90 4.27
C GLU A 699 -28.33 -4.06 4.01
N GLU A 700 -29.62 -3.81 4.19
CA GLU A 700 -30.65 -4.82 4.04
C GLU A 700 -31.28 -4.64 2.65
N VAL A 701 -31.40 -5.75 1.92
CA VAL A 701 -32.07 -5.80 0.62
C VAL A 701 -33.12 -6.89 0.69
N GLU A 702 -34.36 -6.52 0.39
CA GLU A 702 -35.48 -7.44 0.33
C GLU A 702 -35.69 -7.89 -1.11
N LEU A 703 -35.65 -9.20 -1.35
CA LEU A 703 -35.97 -9.79 -2.65
C LEU A 703 -37.35 -10.42 -2.61
N LYS A 704 -38.21 -10.02 -3.55
CA LYS A 704 -39.47 -10.70 -3.87
C LYS A 704 -39.32 -11.47 -5.17
N TRP A 705 -39.91 -12.66 -5.21
CA TRP A 705 -39.88 -13.51 -6.41
C TRP A 705 -40.52 -12.82 -7.63
N ASP A 706 -41.65 -12.12 -7.42
CA ASP A 706 -42.39 -11.46 -8.49
C ASP A 706 -41.60 -10.31 -9.14
N GLU A 707 -40.86 -9.53 -8.34
CA GLU A 707 -39.99 -8.44 -8.83
C GLU A 707 -38.80 -9.01 -9.62
N LEU A 708 -38.31 -10.18 -9.22
CA LEU A 708 -37.16 -10.86 -9.84
C LEU A 708 -37.51 -11.35 -11.25
N GLN A 709 -38.74 -11.83 -11.47
CA GLN A 709 -39.22 -12.27 -12.77
C GLN A 709 -39.31 -11.12 -13.80
N TYR A 710 -39.52 -9.88 -13.32
CA TYR A 710 -39.51 -8.70 -14.19
C TYR A 710 -38.09 -8.21 -14.51
N ILE A 711 -37.15 -8.37 -13.58
CA ILE A 711 -35.76 -7.90 -13.73
C ILE A 711 -34.92 -8.89 -14.57
N VAL A 712 -35.12 -10.19 -14.34
CA VAL A 712 -34.37 -11.27 -14.99
C VAL A 712 -35.23 -11.86 -16.10
N GLU A 713 -35.03 -11.35 -17.32
CA GLU A 713 -35.75 -11.78 -18.53
C GLU A 713 -35.40 -13.24 -18.94
N ASP A 714 -34.25 -13.77 -18.50
CA ASP A 714 -33.78 -15.12 -18.84
C ASP A 714 -34.28 -16.20 -17.85
N PHE A 715 -35.06 -17.14 -18.38
CA PHE A 715 -35.64 -18.25 -17.63
C PHE A 715 -34.58 -19.17 -17.00
N GLN A 716 -33.44 -19.40 -17.66
CA GLN A 716 -32.40 -20.30 -17.14
C GLN A 716 -31.69 -19.72 -15.90
N LEU A 717 -31.47 -18.40 -15.89
CA LEU A 717 -30.91 -17.71 -14.74
C LEU A 717 -31.89 -17.69 -13.56
N LEU A 718 -33.17 -17.50 -13.85
CA LEU A 718 -34.24 -17.54 -12.84
C LEU A 718 -34.31 -18.92 -12.15
N GLU A 719 -34.19 -20.01 -12.92
CA GLU A 719 -34.20 -21.38 -12.38
C GLU A 719 -33.00 -21.66 -11.46
N LYS A 720 -31.82 -21.11 -11.79
CA LYS A 720 -30.62 -21.19 -10.92
C LYS A 720 -30.80 -20.44 -9.60
N LEU A 721 -31.65 -19.41 -9.56
CA LEU A 721 -31.92 -18.61 -8.36
C LEU A 721 -33.01 -19.22 -7.47
N ARG A 722 -33.94 -20.01 -8.05
CA ARG A 722 -35.05 -20.68 -7.34
C ARG A 722 -34.66 -21.37 -6.02
N PRO A 723 -33.60 -22.19 -5.92
CA PRO A 723 -33.27 -22.87 -4.65
C PRO A 723 -32.78 -21.93 -3.54
N SER A 724 -32.42 -20.68 -3.86
CA SER A 724 -31.95 -19.70 -2.88
C SER A 724 -33.05 -18.79 -2.32
N LEU A 725 -34.26 -18.90 -2.84
CA LEU A 725 -35.40 -18.02 -2.58
C LEU A 725 -36.60 -18.82 -2.08
N ILE A 726 -37.41 -18.24 -1.19
CA ILE A 726 -38.66 -18.85 -0.73
C ILE A 726 -39.74 -18.50 -1.77
N VAL A 727 -40.28 -19.51 -2.45
CA VAL A 727 -41.32 -19.32 -3.47
C VAL A 727 -42.58 -18.73 -2.82
N GLY A 728 -42.98 -17.52 -3.26
CA GLY A 728 -44.15 -16.79 -2.74
C GLY A 728 -43.91 -15.99 -1.45
N GLY A 729 -42.66 -15.87 -0.97
CA GLY A 729 -42.29 -15.08 0.21
C GLY A 729 -41.27 -13.98 -0.08
N THR A 730 -41.06 -13.10 0.91
CA THR A 730 -39.94 -12.14 0.92
C THR A 730 -38.72 -12.78 1.57
N THR A 731 -37.56 -12.69 0.91
CA THR A 731 -36.29 -13.07 1.51
C THR A 731 -35.45 -11.82 1.73
N VAL A 732 -35.00 -11.62 2.97
CA VAL A 732 -34.14 -10.48 3.33
C VAL A 732 -32.69 -10.95 3.34
N PHE A 733 -31.86 -10.22 2.61
CA PHE A 733 -30.42 -10.39 2.60
C PHE A 733 -29.74 -9.22 3.30
N ILE A 734 -28.65 -9.51 4.01
CA ILE A 734 -27.83 -8.51 4.67
C ILE A 734 -26.50 -8.44 3.92
N GLY A 735 -26.24 -7.30 3.27
CA GLY A 735 -24.96 -6.95 2.68
C GLY A 735 -24.04 -6.35 3.75
N SER A 736 -22.96 -7.04 4.08
CA SER A 736 -21.97 -6.57 5.05
C SER A 736 -20.74 -5.95 4.35
N ARG A 737 -20.29 -4.79 4.83
CA ARG A 737 -19.08 -4.10 4.35
C ARG A 737 -17.88 -4.36 5.28
N PRO A 738 -16.70 -4.70 4.74
CA PRO A 738 -15.47 -4.72 5.51
C PRO A 738 -15.10 -3.31 5.95
N ARG A 739 -14.58 -3.20 7.18
CA ARG A 739 -14.14 -1.93 7.77
C ARG A 739 -12.81 -1.49 7.15
N THR A 740 -12.87 -0.72 6.06
CA THR A 740 -11.69 -0.17 5.39
C THR A 740 -11.51 1.32 5.66
N ARG A 741 -10.27 1.81 5.53
CA ARG A 741 -9.95 3.25 5.69
C ARG A 741 -10.72 4.12 4.70
N GLU A 742 -10.88 3.66 3.47
CA GLU A 742 -11.54 4.42 2.39
C GLU A 742 -13.03 4.66 2.69
N VAL A 743 -13.72 3.64 3.21
CA VAL A 743 -15.13 3.73 3.63
C VAL A 743 -15.30 4.78 4.74
N LEU A 744 -14.36 4.84 5.68
CA LEU A 744 -14.37 5.82 6.75
C LEU A 744 -14.05 7.24 6.24
N GLN A 745 -13.01 7.38 5.40
CA GLN A 745 -12.61 8.67 4.82
C GLN A 745 -13.73 9.32 4.02
N ARG A 746 -14.49 8.51 3.26
CA ARG A 746 -15.62 9.02 2.47
C ARG A 746 -16.70 9.66 3.31
N LYS A 747 -17.04 9.05 4.45
CA LYS A 747 -18.04 9.61 5.38
C LYS A 747 -17.56 10.90 6.04
N MET A 748 -16.25 11.04 6.28
CA MET A 748 -15.66 12.26 6.81
C MET A 748 -15.77 13.42 5.83
N TYR A 749 -15.34 13.19 4.59
CA TYR A 749 -15.32 14.18 3.54
C TYR A 749 -16.65 14.30 2.81
N THR A 750 -17.78 13.83 3.37
CA THR A 750 -19.07 13.80 2.65
C THR A 750 -19.44 15.18 2.10
N ASN A 751 -19.28 16.23 2.90
CA ASN A 751 -19.58 17.60 2.48
C ASN A 751 -18.62 18.05 1.37
N GLU A 752 -17.31 17.89 1.57
CA GLU A 752 -16.28 18.25 0.57
C GLU A 752 -16.41 17.45 -0.73
N ILE A 753 -16.83 16.19 -0.67
CA ILE A 753 -17.06 15.34 -1.84
C ILE A 753 -18.15 15.94 -2.73
N THR A 754 -19.23 16.47 -2.14
CA THR A 754 -20.28 17.11 -2.94
C THR A 754 -19.76 18.31 -3.70
N GLU A 755 -18.92 19.14 -3.06
CA GLU A 755 -18.24 20.27 -3.70
C GLU A 755 -17.30 19.80 -4.82
N TRP A 756 -16.48 18.77 -4.56
CA TRP A 756 -15.57 18.22 -5.56
C TRP A 756 -16.30 17.65 -6.77
N ILE A 757 -17.48 17.06 -6.59
CA ILE A 757 -18.32 16.57 -7.68
C ILE A 757 -18.84 17.73 -8.52
N ILE A 758 -19.28 18.82 -7.87
CA ILE A 758 -19.77 20.02 -8.57
C ILE A 758 -18.64 20.64 -9.40
N GLU A 759 -17.46 20.83 -8.80
CA GLU A 759 -16.27 21.34 -9.50
C GLU A 759 -15.88 20.45 -10.68
N ALA A 760 -15.90 19.12 -10.51
CA ALA A 760 -15.58 18.19 -11.59
C ALA A 760 -16.61 18.25 -12.73
N LYS A 761 -17.91 18.32 -12.42
CA LYS A 761 -18.98 18.49 -13.42
C LYS A 761 -18.81 19.82 -14.17
N GLN A 762 -18.39 20.89 -13.49
CA GLN A 762 -18.12 22.19 -14.14
C GLN A 762 -16.90 22.13 -15.07
N ALA A 763 -15.80 21.50 -14.63
CA ALA A 763 -14.60 21.33 -15.45
C ALA A 763 -14.88 20.48 -16.72
N GLU A 764 -15.69 19.43 -16.61
CA GLU A 764 -16.12 18.62 -17.77
C GLU A 764 -16.96 19.44 -18.76
N ARG A 765 -17.86 20.30 -18.28
CA ARG A 765 -18.66 21.19 -19.14
C ARG A 765 -17.81 22.22 -19.86
N GLN A 766 -16.85 22.83 -19.18
CA GLN A 766 -15.91 23.79 -19.79
C GLN A 766 -15.07 23.13 -20.88
N PHE A 767 -14.59 21.91 -20.64
CA PHE A 767 -13.83 21.16 -21.65
C PHE A 767 -14.67 20.85 -22.89
N LEU A 768 -15.92 20.39 -22.71
CA LEU A 768 -16.84 20.15 -23.82
C LEU A 768 -17.14 21.42 -24.61
N SER A 769 -17.36 22.55 -23.93
CA SER A 769 -17.59 23.85 -24.56
C SER A 769 -16.39 24.34 -25.37
N ASN A 770 -15.16 24.12 -24.88
CA ASN A 770 -13.95 24.52 -25.61
C ASN A 770 -13.70 23.61 -26.82
N ALA A 771 -13.97 22.30 -26.70
CA ALA A 771 -13.88 21.37 -27.81
C ALA A 771 -14.88 21.69 -28.93
N THR A 772 -16.13 22.03 -28.59
CA THR A 772 -17.13 22.47 -29.58
C THR A 772 -16.74 23.80 -30.23
N HIS A 773 -16.16 24.74 -29.47
CA HIS A 773 -15.68 26.01 -30.03
C HIS A 773 -14.52 25.81 -31.02
N SER A 774 -13.58 24.91 -30.71
CA SER A 774 -12.47 24.56 -31.61
C SER A 774 -12.92 23.83 -32.88
N LEU A 775 -13.98 23.02 -32.79
CA LEU A 775 -14.58 22.37 -33.95
C LEU A 775 -15.36 23.37 -34.81
N GLU A 776 -16.12 24.28 -34.22
CA GLU A 776 -16.82 25.36 -34.95
C GLU A 776 -15.83 26.32 -35.63
N GLU A 777 -14.67 26.60 -35.03
CA GLU A 777 -13.59 27.36 -35.67
C GLU A 777 -12.98 26.59 -36.86
N ASN A 778 -12.71 25.29 -36.72
CA ASN A 778 -12.23 24.46 -37.83
C ASN A 778 -13.26 24.33 -38.98
N TYR A 779 -14.55 24.18 -38.66
CA TYR A 779 -15.62 24.18 -39.68
C TYR A 779 -15.78 25.55 -40.35
N ARG A 780 -15.53 26.65 -39.62
CA ARG A 780 -15.48 27.99 -40.23
C ARG A 780 -14.29 28.14 -41.16
N GLU A 781 -13.11 27.64 -40.79
CA GLU A 781 -11.93 27.68 -41.66
C GLU A 781 -12.09 26.78 -42.91
N GLU A 782 -12.70 25.60 -42.79
CA GLU A 782 -13.02 24.74 -43.94
C GLU A 782 -14.10 25.36 -44.85
N ALA A 783 -15.16 25.97 -44.29
CA ALA A 783 -16.19 26.66 -45.06
C ALA A 783 -15.69 27.93 -45.76
N ILE A 784 -14.67 28.60 -45.19
CA ILE A 784 -13.96 29.71 -45.86
C ILE A 784 -13.09 29.18 -47.01
N SER A 785 -12.50 27.97 -46.88
CA SER A 785 -11.73 27.35 -47.97
C SER A 785 -12.61 26.83 -49.13
N GLU A 786 -13.82 26.33 -48.85
CA GLU A 786 -14.76 25.91 -49.90
C GLU A 786 -15.40 27.11 -50.62
N THR A 787 -15.61 28.24 -49.94
CA THR A 787 -16.07 29.47 -50.58
C THR A 787 -15.00 30.12 -51.46
N ASP A 788 -13.72 29.97 -51.14
CA ASP A 788 -12.61 30.39 -52.01
C ASP A 788 -12.44 29.48 -53.25
N HIS A 789 -12.81 28.20 -53.18
CA HIS A 789 -12.81 27.31 -54.36
C HIS A 789 -13.99 27.53 -55.32
N VAL A 790 -15.15 27.98 -54.82
CA VAL A 790 -16.28 28.41 -55.66
C VAL A 790 -16.03 29.81 -56.25
N GLY A 791 -15.33 30.69 -55.54
CA GLY A 791 -14.91 32.01 -56.04
C GLY A 791 -13.84 31.97 -57.15
N LEU A 792 -13.00 30.92 -57.21
CA LEU A 792 -11.99 30.77 -58.26
C LEU A 792 -12.53 30.18 -59.57
N THR A 793 -13.67 29.48 -59.56
CA THR A 793 -14.24 28.88 -60.79
C THR A 793 -15.10 29.86 -61.59
N ASP A 794 -15.68 30.89 -60.95
CA ASP A 794 -16.39 31.98 -61.66
C ASP A 794 -15.46 33.09 -62.19
N ASN A 795 -14.32 33.33 -61.54
CA ASN A 795 -13.33 34.32 -62.01
C ASN A 795 -12.49 33.87 -63.21
N LEU A 796 -12.42 32.56 -63.48
CA LEU A 796 -11.78 32.00 -64.69
C LEU A 796 -12.72 31.99 -65.92
N ARG A 797 -14.02 32.28 -65.74
CA ARG A 797 -14.98 32.44 -66.86
C ARG A 797 -15.20 33.89 -67.30
N GLN A 798 -14.83 34.89 -66.48
CA GLN A 798 -14.94 36.32 -66.83
C GLN A 798 -13.66 36.93 -67.42
N THR A 799 -12.51 36.27 -67.30
CA THR A 799 -11.22 36.75 -67.86
C THR A 799 -11.01 36.43 -69.34
N HIS A 800 -11.93 35.70 -69.98
CA HIS A 800 -11.86 35.36 -71.42
C HIS A 800 -12.75 36.21 -72.34
N ARG A 801 -13.37 37.30 -71.86
CA ARG A 801 -14.36 38.07 -72.64
C ARG A 801 -14.13 39.57 -72.85
N ASN A 802 -13.05 40.18 -72.35
CA ASN A 802 -12.89 41.64 -72.43
C ASN A 802 -11.47 42.14 -72.77
N THR A 803 -10.80 41.54 -73.75
CA THR A 803 -9.63 42.17 -74.42
C THR A 803 -9.68 41.95 -75.93
N SER A 804 -10.77 42.42 -76.54
CA SER A 804 -10.79 42.83 -77.94
C SER A 804 -11.35 44.25 -77.97
N ASN A 805 -10.47 45.26 -77.89
CA ASN A 805 -10.62 46.56 -78.55
C ASN A 805 -9.46 47.53 -78.22
N VAL A 806 -8.70 47.85 -79.27
CA VAL A 806 -8.14 49.18 -79.62
C VAL A 806 -6.80 49.61 -79.00
N VAL A 807 -5.79 49.61 -79.91
CA VAL A 807 -4.58 50.45 -80.10
C VAL A 807 -3.44 50.37 -79.08
#